data_AF-A0A930VG69-F1
#
_entry.id   AF-A0A930VG69-F1
#
_cell.length_a   1.000
_cell.length_b   1.000
_cell.length_c   1.000
_cell.angle_alpha   90.00
_cell.angle_beta   90.00
_cell.angle_gamma   90.00
#
_symmetry.space_group_name_H-M   'P 1'
#
loop_
_entity.id
_entity.type
_entity.pdbx_description
1 polymer ?
#
loop_
_entity_poly.entity_id
_entity_poly.type
_entity_poly.pdbx_seq_one_letter_code
_entity_poly.pdbx_strand_id
1 'polypeptide(L)'
;MLVLSCAVTAIAGPASADGTRGFSEIAGCLSRGDHLLVSVVVDESASLQQTDPQAQRVQGIQAAVDSLQQLAQLSPRLDVELALSTFARGYELVVPWQQLSTTTADNLREAAAAQLPQRNSGDATDYRQALLGARAQLDARAESLGDAKACKAILLFTDGALDVDSATSVAQTQLCQPGGILDSIRQDNISLIALALFTPGGGVTPAQRDLLQAMAEGRGSTTTTCGTVPIAATDSQGVYLPASDPAALQFLFARSGAQVAGGSPAPEVTCPGPQCPGGRYALRVDPGVIGARVIVRTSGSLQVSSPAGRAVPLTQDPRPVDGARVSALTRGALTTINLTYDATTTQADTWTITTHGRSIVQTYWFWGASLRQVSRSVAAGQNNEVQLQLVDGQGHALSPEQYDSVTPVIVIGGNPVPASMNDEGAITARYPLGVDHLAPSFLLSATLTARTSPTHHNLGPIHLTGNIAVTLPPAFPTVVPAQLDFGHLTGAGSKSAQVTITGSELGATKVCLKSSEISLPGQTKGVDAVASEHDCVQVPRAAKRTLDLTMTPKVSADGIARGNVVLELQSSDGQTLLSSLPASMEMSRPVDQGKRWEIVVGLLLVALLFPLLLLIGSNYFILGRYSMASGTRTARRPVIVGPDGLRAEDGDRVALEASELHNVAISGIERGVRIRVPGTPITLVARRVLSLRAPRGIAVNNAHTRLFSGTEPHTVASPRYEAPVTLGRVDAVFVSLGSAGANDEPRRGELFVVVPPGVDLADAQERIDSLSRRVDWSALVEELPEAPALTDPSGRMDRDDIDAHASPTREAASTPSWLEDGEPATPATGVRRDPRGRRGTSSGTATPTPAVPTSPPPEPPDDRPRLPDFLRDED
;
A
#
# COMPACT_ATOMS: atom_id res chain seq x y z
N MET A 1 -4.04 -39.14 -41.09
CA MET A 1 -4.91 -38.02 -40.66
C MET A 1 -4.14 -37.27 -39.57
N LEU A 2 -3.30 -36.31 -39.96
CA LEU A 2 -2.52 -35.49 -39.03
C LEU A 2 -3.37 -34.28 -38.63
N VAL A 3 -3.70 -34.16 -37.35
CA VAL A 3 -4.33 -32.96 -36.80
C VAL A 3 -3.20 -31.97 -36.50
N LEU A 4 -3.05 -30.97 -37.38
CA LEU A 4 -2.24 -29.78 -37.12
C LEU A 4 -2.90 -29.00 -35.97
N SER A 5 -2.27 -29.02 -34.79
CA SER A 5 -2.55 -28.01 -33.77
C SER A 5 -1.99 -26.68 -34.25
N CYS A 6 -2.85 -25.83 -34.81
CA CYS A 6 -2.56 -24.40 -34.94
C CYS A 6 -2.56 -23.81 -33.53
N ALA A 7 -1.38 -23.66 -32.94
CA ALA A 7 -1.19 -22.72 -31.84
C ALA A 7 -1.41 -21.30 -32.41
N VAL A 8 -2.59 -20.75 -32.17
CA VAL A 8 -2.86 -19.34 -32.41
C VAL A 8 -2.06 -18.56 -31.36
N THR A 9 -0.87 -18.09 -31.74
CA THR A 9 -0.18 -17.04 -31.00
C THR A 9 -1.08 -15.82 -30.96
N ALA A 10 -1.69 -15.53 -29.81
CA ALA A 10 -2.41 -14.30 -29.57
C ALA A 10 -1.41 -13.14 -29.60
N ILE A 11 -1.55 -12.29 -30.63
CA ILE A 11 -0.78 -11.06 -30.79
C ILE A 11 -1.44 -10.00 -29.92
N ALA A 12 -0.68 -9.28 -29.10
CA ALA A 12 -1.19 -8.11 -28.39
C ALA A 12 -1.71 -7.07 -29.40
N GLY A 13 -2.99 -6.72 -29.29
CA GLY A 13 -3.62 -5.71 -30.15
C GLY A 13 -3.01 -4.31 -29.96
N PRO A 14 -3.12 -3.41 -30.95
CA PRO A 14 -2.81 -1.99 -30.76
C PRO A 14 -3.73 -1.39 -29.67
N ALA A 15 -3.27 -0.28 -29.05
CA ALA A 15 -4.11 0.50 -28.15
C ALA A 15 -5.42 0.91 -28.84
N SER A 16 -6.49 1.07 -28.05
CA SER A 16 -7.76 1.57 -28.57
C SER A 16 -7.62 3.01 -29.06
N ALA A 17 -8.65 3.55 -29.75
CA ALA A 17 -8.64 4.96 -30.14
C ALA A 17 -8.55 5.88 -28.90
N ASP A 18 -9.27 5.54 -27.84
CA ASP A 18 -9.22 6.25 -26.56
C ASP A 18 -7.86 6.11 -25.87
N GLY A 19 -7.24 4.92 -25.90
CA GLY A 19 -5.89 4.70 -25.39
C GLY A 19 -4.82 5.45 -26.19
N THR A 20 -5.00 5.59 -27.51
CA THR A 20 -4.12 6.40 -28.37
C THR A 20 -4.19 7.87 -27.98
N ARG A 21 -5.39 8.38 -27.68
CA ARG A 21 -5.59 9.73 -27.13
C ARG A 21 -4.96 9.88 -25.74
N GLY A 22 -5.09 8.88 -24.86
CA GLY A 22 -4.45 8.90 -23.54
C GLY A 22 -2.94 9.04 -23.62
N PHE A 23 -2.28 8.29 -24.50
CA PHE A 23 -0.83 8.43 -24.70
C PHE A 23 -0.41 9.79 -25.23
N SER A 24 -1.19 10.38 -26.15
CA SER A 24 -0.87 11.67 -26.72
C SER A 24 -1.15 12.84 -25.75
N GLU A 25 -2.10 12.69 -24.84
CA GLU A 25 -2.29 13.60 -23.70
C GLU A 25 -1.11 13.54 -22.72
N ILE A 26 -0.60 12.35 -22.39
CA ILE A 26 0.61 12.19 -21.57
C ILE A 26 1.81 12.85 -22.26
N ALA A 27 2.03 12.56 -23.55
CA ALA A 27 3.11 13.18 -24.32
C ALA A 27 2.99 14.71 -24.35
N GLY A 28 1.77 15.23 -24.51
CA GLY A 28 1.47 16.65 -24.42
C GLY A 28 1.81 17.25 -23.06
N CYS A 29 1.52 16.55 -21.96
CA CYS A 29 1.92 16.96 -20.62
C CYS A 29 3.45 17.03 -20.51
N LEU A 30 4.14 15.95 -20.90
CA LEU A 30 5.61 15.84 -20.83
C LEU A 30 6.34 16.91 -21.64
N SER A 31 5.75 17.40 -22.73
CA SER A 31 6.34 18.48 -23.52
C SER A 31 6.41 19.83 -22.79
N ARG A 32 5.62 20.01 -21.73
CA ARG A 32 5.52 21.25 -20.93
C ARG A 32 5.96 21.09 -19.48
N GLY A 33 6.00 19.85 -18.99
CA GLY A 33 6.42 19.49 -17.64
C GLY A 33 7.93 19.31 -17.54
N ASP A 34 8.44 19.50 -16.34
CA ASP A 34 9.82 19.24 -15.93
C ASP A 34 9.93 17.97 -15.08
N HIS A 35 8.83 17.46 -14.53
CA HIS A 35 8.77 16.19 -13.80
C HIS A 35 7.73 15.22 -14.37
N LEU A 36 8.04 13.93 -14.33
CA LEU A 36 7.10 12.83 -14.52
C LEU A 36 7.10 11.95 -13.27
N LEU A 37 5.99 11.95 -12.54
CA LEU A 37 5.77 11.12 -11.35
C LEU A 37 4.97 9.89 -11.73
N VAL A 38 5.56 8.70 -11.54
CA VAL A 38 4.91 7.42 -11.86
C VAL A 38 4.77 6.56 -10.60
N SER A 39 3.54 6.34 -10.16
CA SER A 39 3.24 5.34 -9.11
C SER A 39 2.99 3.99 -9.79
N VAL A 40 3.91 3.04 -9.60
CA VAL A 40 3.74 1.65 -10.04
C VAL A 40 2.96 0.91 -8.95
N VAL A 41 1.76 0.46 -9.29
CA VAL A 41 0.83 -0.16 -8.35
C VAL A 41 0.57 -1.59 -8.78
N VAL A 42 0.93 -2.55 -7.93
CA VAL A 42 0.95 -3.97 -8.30
C VAL A 42 0.00 -4.76 -7.42
N ASP A 43 -0.88 -5.51 -8.06
CA ASP A 43 -1.76 -6.47 -7.41
C ASP A 43 -0.95 -7.58 -6.71
N GLU A 44 -1.31 -7.92 -5.48
CA GLU A 44 -0.73 -9.04 -4.73
C GLU A 44 -1.79 -10.07 -4.26
N SER A 45 -2.98 -10.04 -4.86
CA SER A 45 -4.09 -10.94 -4.56
C SER A 45 -3.77 -12.42 -4.87
N ALA A 46 -4.50 -13.31 -4.20
CA ALA A 46 -4.33 -14.76 -4.32
C ALA A 46 -4.67 -15.31 -5.71
N SER A 47 -5.48 -14.61 -6.52
CA SER A 47 -5.81 -15.03 -7.89
C SER A 47 -4.58 -15.10 -8.80
N LEU A 48 -3.54 -14.31 -8.49
CA LEU A 48 -2.25 -14.30 -9.20
C LEU A 48 -1.53 -15.65 -9.17
N GLN A 49 -1.82 -16.53 -8.20
CA GLN A 49 -1.29 -17.89 -8.21
C GLN A 49 -1.78 -18.70 -9.43
N GLN A 50 -2.92 -18.33 -10.00
CA GLN A 50 -3.52 -18.96 -11.18
C GLN A 50 -3.33 -18.11 -12.43
N THR A 51 -3.49 -16.78 -12.33
CA THR A 51 -3.42 -15.86 -13.48
C THR A 51 -2.01 -15.45 -13.84
N ASP A 52 -1.07 -15.47 -12.90
CA ASP A 52 0.35 -15.14 -13.09
C ASP A 52 1.32 -16.10 -12.35
N PRO A 53 1.26 -17.42 -12.64
CA PRO A 53 2.04 -18.43 -11.92
C PRO A 53 3.55 -18.31 -12.14
N GLN A 54 3.98 -17.61 -13.20
CA GLN A 54 5.38 -17.39 -13.54
C GLN A 54 5.89 -16.00 -13.13
N ALA A 55 5.09 -15.21 -12.41
CA ALA A 55 5.39 -13.83 -12.03
C ALA A 55 5.79 -12.94 -13.23
N GLN A 56 5.11 -13.12 -14.36
CA GLN A 56 5.25 -12.34 -15.59
C GLN A 56 5.06 -10.84 -15.35
N ARG A 57 4.32 -10.44 -14.30
CA ARG A 57 4.24 -9.05 -13.84
C ARG A 57 5.61 -8.42 -13.58
N VAL A 58 6.57 -9.19 -13.06
CA VAL A 58 7.95 -8.71 -12.82
C VAL A 58 8.60 -8.31 -14.13
N GLN A 59 8.45 -9.11 -15.17
CA GLN A 59 9.02 -8.81 -16.49
C GLN A 59 8.33 -7.58 -17.10
N GLY A 60 7.02 -7.42 -16.89
CA GLY A 60 6.29 -6.22 -17.28
C GLY A 60 6.84 -4.96 -16.59
N ILE A 61 7.06 -5.01 -15.28
CA ILE A 61 7.63 -3.88 -14.51
C ILE A 61 9.05 -3.56 -14.97
N GLN A 62 9.89 -4.58 -15.19
CA GLN A 62 11.25 -4.38 -15.71
C GLN A 62 11.24 -3.69 -17.08
N ALA A 63 10.31 -4.08 -17.97
CA ALA A 63 10.14 -3.44 -19.26
C ALA A 63 9.63 -1.99 -19.14
N ALA A 64 8.70 -1.73 -18.21
CA ALA A 64 8.23 -0.38 -17.91
C ALA A 64 9.37 0.52 -17.42
N VAL A 65 10.19 0.03 -16.50
CA VAL A 65 11.39 0.72 -15.99
C VAL A 65 12.40 0.98 -17.11
N ASP A 66 12.65 0.00 -18.00
CA ASP A 66 13.52 0.17 -19.16
C ASP A 66 12.99 1.27 -20.11
N SER A 67 11.68 1.34 -20.36
CA SER A 67 11.05 2.37 -21.20
C SER A 67 11.13 3.76 -20.55
N LEU A 68 10.88 3.87 -19.25
CA LEU A 68 10.96 5.13 -18.51
C LEU A 68 12.41 5.62 -18.38
N GLN A 69 13.37 4.72 -18.22
CA GLN A 69 14.79 5.05 -18.20
C GLN A 69 15.23 5.63 -19.55
N GLN A 70 14.78 5.03 -20.65
CA GLN A 70 15.03 5.57 -21.99
C GLN A 70 14.40 6.94 -22.18
N LEU A 71 13.17 7.15 -21.67
CA LEU A 71 12.52 8.46 -21.71
C LEU A 71 13.36 9.51 -20.96
N ALA A 72 13.81 9.22 -19.74
CA ALA A 72 14.67 10.11 -18.97
C ALA A 72 15.99 10.45 -19.70
N GLN A 73 16.59 9.47 -20.39
CA GLN A 73 17.83 9.67 -21.16
C GLN A 73 17.61 10.55 -22.41
N LEU A 74 16.45 10.44 -23.06
CA LEU A 74 16.13 11.20 -24.28
C LEU A 74 15.65 12.62 -23.97
N SER A 75 15.13 12.82 -22.77
CA SER A 75 14.57 14.10 -22.32
C SER A 75 15.37 14.61 -21.11
N PRO A 76 16.59 15.14 -21.30
CA PRO A 76 17.46 15.57 -20.19
C PRO A 76 16.92 16.77 -19.38
N ARG A 77 15.80 17.37 -19.80
CA ARG A 77 15.07 18.41 -19.06
C ARG A 77 13.91 17.85 -18.22
N LEU A 78 13.66 16.54 -18.29
CA LEU A 78 12.56 15.84 -17.65
C LEU A 78 13.10 14.90 -16.56
N ASP A 79 12.77 15.20 -15.32
CA ASP A 79 13.05 14.33 -14.18
C ASP A 79 11.94 13.27 -14.07
N VAL A 80 12.31 12.01 -14.33
CA VAL A 80 11.39 10.88 -14.21
C VAL A 80 11.57 10.24 -12.84
N GLU A 81 10.53 10.24 -12.02
CA GLU A 81 10.54 9.65 -10.68
C GLU A 81 9.53 8.51 -10.56
N LEU A 82 9.94 7.43 -9.89
CA LEU A 82 9.13 6.23 -9.71
C LEU A 82 9.03 5.86 -8.25
N ALA A 83 7.86 5.33 -7.87
CA ALA A 83 7.69 4.54 -6.66
C ALA A 83 7.00 3.22 -7.00
N LEU A 84 7.24 2.18 -6.19
CA LEU A 84 6.63 0.87 -6.34
C LEU A 84 5.81 0.54 -5.10
N SER A 85 4.54 0.23 -5.30
CA SER A 85 3.59 -0.12 -4.25
C SER A 85 2.82 -1.37 -4.62
N THR A 86 2.35 -2.11 -3.62
CA THR A 86 1.46 -3.27 -3.80
C THR A 86 0.09 -3.03 -3.18
N PHE A 87 -0.92 -3.79 -3.62
CA PHE A 87 -2.25 -3.72 -3.03
C PHE A 87 -2.99 -5.06 -3.01
N ALA A 88 -3.84 -5.21 -1.99
CA ALA A 88 -4.87 -6.24 -1.87
C ALA A 88 -6.12 -5.58 -1.24
N ARG A 89 -6.40 -5.84 0.06
CA ARG A 89 -7.29 -5.01 0.89
C ARG A 89 -6.65 -3.74 1.43
N GLY A 90 -5.33 -3.65 1.36
CA GLY A 90 -4.54 -2.50 1.79
C GLY A 90 -3.64 -2.02 0.66
N TYR A 91 -2.95 -0.90 0.90
CA TYR A 91 -1.95 -0.32 0.01
C TYR A 91 -0.61 -0.22 0.77
N GLU A 92 0.44 -0.80 0.22
CA GLU A 92 1.77 -0.86 0.85
C GLU A 92 2.83 -0.27 -0.09
N LEU A 93 3.64 0.66 0.43
CA LEU A 93 4.80 1.19 -0.28
C LEU A 93 5.97 0.21 -0.17
N VAL A 94 6.41 -0.35 -1.30
CA VAL A 94 7.52 -1.32 -1.37
C VAL A 94 8.85 -0.63 -1.65
N VAL A 95 8.86 0.28 -2.62
CA VAL A 95 10.03 1.12 -2.94
C VAL A 95 9.58 2.58 -2.92
N PRO A 96 10.21 3.44 -2.09
CA PRO A 96 9.90 4.87 -2.04
C PRO A 96 10.27 5.59 -3.33
N TRP A 97 9.85 6.84 -3.45
CA TRP A 97 10.17 7.70 -4.60
C TRP A 97 11.68 7.75 -4.88
N GLN A 98 12.05 7.46 -6.12
CA GLN A 98 13.41 7.57 -6.63
C GLN A 98 13.41 8.25 -7.99
N GLN A 99 14.29 9.22 -8.18
CA GLN A 99 14.61 9.73 -9.51
C GLN A 99 15.33 8.65 -10.31
N LEU A 100 14.90 8.46 -11.55
CA LEU A 100 15.35 7.37 -12.39
C LEU A 100 16.71 7.69 -13.00
N SER A 101 17.68 6.85 -12.66
CA SER A 101 19.05 6.82 -13.15
C SER A 101 19.37 5.37 -13.55
N THR A 102 20.55 5.11 -14.10
CA THR A 102 20.99 3.74 -14.37
C THR A 102 20.97 2.88 -13.11
N THR A 103 21.55 3.39 -12.01
CA THR A 103 21.64 2.69 -10.73
C THR A 103 20.27 2.49 -10.06
N THR A 104 19.44 3.53 -9.99
CA THR A 104 18.11 3.41 -9.34
C THR A 104 17.16 2.54 -10.17
N ALA A 105 17.28 2.55 -11.50
CA ALA A 105 16.55 1.63 -12.36
C ALA A 105 16.96 0.15 -12.09
N ASP A 106 18.25 -0.14 -11.90
CA ASP A 106 18.70 -1.48 -11.52
C ASP A 106 18.15 -1.89 -10.15
N ASN A 107 18.21 -1.00 -9.16
CA ASN A 107 17.64 -1.25 -7.83
C ASN A 107 16.13 -1.55 -7.87
N LEU A 108 15.36 -0.80 -8.68
CA LEU A 108 13.93 -1.03 -8.87
C LEU A 108 13.66 -2.39 -9.51
N ARG A 109 14.44 -2.76 -10.53
CA ARG A 109 14.32 -4.07 -11.22
C ARG A 109 14.64 -5.23 -10.26
N GLU A 110 15.67 -5.09 -9.45
CA GLU A 110 16.06 -6.07 -8.43
C GLU A 110 15.01 -6.19 -7.33
N ALA A 111 14.52 -5.07 -6.80
CA ALA A 111 13.45 -5.06 -5.80
C ALA A 111 12.18 -5.74 -6.32
N ALA A 112 11.77 -5.43 -7.56
CA ALA A 112 10.64 -6.08 -8.20
C ALA A 112 10.86 -7.60 -8.33
N ALA A 113 12.04 -8.04 -8.77
CA ALA A 113 12.36 -9.45 -8.94
C ALA A 113 12.45 -10.23 -7.61
N ALA A 114 12.95 -9.59 -6.54
CA ALA A 114 13.12 -10.22 -5.25
C ALA A 114 11.80 -10.30 -4.46
N GLN A 115 10.99 -9.24 -4.47
CA GLN A 115 9.86 -9.12 -3.55
C GLN A 115 8.52 -9.55 -4.16
N LEU A 116 8.27 -9.24 -5.43
CA LEU A 116 6.93 -9.42 -6.01
C LEU A 116 6.53 -10.87 -6.23
N PRO A 117 7.40 -11.83 -6.64
CA PRO A 117 6.97 -13.20 -6.88
C PRO A 117 6.28 -13.88 -5.68
N GLN A 118 6.69 -13.53 -4.46
CA GLN A 118 6.15 -14.09 -3.21
C GLN A 118 4.89 -13.35 -2.72
N ARG A 119 4.60 -12.16 -3.26
CA ARG A 119 3.42 -11.34 -2.94
C ARG A 119 2.27 -11.70 -3.87
N ASN A 120 1.60 -12.81 -3.55
CA ASN A 120 0.46 -13.37 -4.29
C ASN A 120 -0.51 -14.12 -3.36
N SER A 121 -0.66 -13.63 -2.13
CA SER A 121 -1.48 -14.25 -1.09
C SER A 121 -2.48 -13.28 -0.46
N GLY A 122 -2.64 -12.08 -1.05
CA GLY A 122 -3.64 -11.11 -0.63
C GLY A 122 -5.04 -11.69 -0.72
N ASP A 123 -5.87 -11.39 0.27
CA ASP A 123 -7.20 -11.98 0.45
C ASP A 123 -8.33 -11.19 -0.23
N ALA A 124 -7.98 -10.19 -1.06
CA ALA A 124 -8.87 -9.44 -1.93
C ALA A 124 -8.08 -8.69 -3.01
N THR A 125 -8.81 -8.16 -3.99
CA THR A 125 -8.35 -7.25 -5.03
C THR A 125 -9.20 -5.97 -4.97
N ASP A 126 -8.84 -5.01 -4.11
CA ASP A 126 -9.58 -3.77 -3.91
C ASP A 126 -8.97 -2.59 -4.67
N TYR A 127 -9.45 -2.33 -5.89
CA TYR A 127 -8.97 -1.20 -6.69
C TYR A 127 -9.22 0.17 -6.05
N ARG A 128 -10.14 0.29 -5.08
CA ARG A 128 -10.33 1.56 -4.36
C ARG A 128 -9.09 1.91 -3.56
N GLN A 129 -8.51 0.93 -2.86
CA GLN A 129 -7.30 1.11 -2.07
C GLN A 129 -6.09 1.38 -2.97
N ALA A 130 -5.99 0.65 -4.08
CA ALA A 130 -4.95 0.86 -5.09
C ALA A 130 -4.91 2.32 -5.57
N LEU A 131 -6.07 2.83 -6.01
CA LEU A 131 -6.15 4.14 -6.66
C LEU A 131 -6.13 5.29 -5.67
N LEU A 132 -6.81 5.18 -4.52
CA LEU A 132 -6.77 6.21 -3.48
C LEU A 132 -5.38 6.31 -2.85
N GLY A 133 -4.72 5.16 -2.60
CA GLY A 133 -3.35 5.12 -2.09
C GLY A 133 -2.35 5.74 -3.06
N ALA A 134 -2.44 5.38 -4.34
CA ALA A 134 -1.57 5.93 -5.38
C ALA A 134 -1.78 7.44 -5.60
N ARG A 135 -3.04 7.90 -5.57
CA ARG A 135 -3.38 9.33 -5.64
C ARG A 135 -2.75 10.11 -4.50
N ALA A 136 -3.00 9.68 -3.26
CA ALA A 136 -2.43 10.32 -2.08
C ALA A 136 -0.89 10.35 -2.11
N GLN A 137 -0.26 9.27 -2.60
CA GLN A 137 1.19 9.21 -2.76
C GLN A 137 1.71 10.19 -3.83
N LEU A 138 1.03 10.29 -4.97
CA LEU A 138 1.37 11.20 -6.05
C LEU A 138 1.20 12.66 -5.65
N ASP A 139 0.10 12.99 -4.97
CA ASP A 139 -0.19 14.34 -4.51
C ASP A 139 0.83 14.80 -3.46
N ALA A 140 1.13 13.95 -2.47
CA ALA A 140 2.16 14.25 -1.47
C ALA A 140 3.55 14.48 -2.12
N ARG A 141 3.88 13.74 -3.19
CA ARG A 141 5.14 13.95 -3.91
C ARG A 141 5.11 15.24 -4.73
N ALA A 142 4.02 15.51 -5.46
CA ALA A 142 3.86 16.73 -6.24
C ALA A 142 3.94 17.98 -5.34
N GLU A 143 3.28 17.96 -4.18
CA GLU A 143 3.38 19.04 -3.18
C GLU A 143 4.83 19.27 -2.71
N SER A 144 5.60 18.19 -2.51
CA SER A 144 7.01 18.29 -2.11
C SER A 144 7.91 18.94 -3.17
N LEU A 145 7.47 19.01 -4.42
CA LEU A 145 8.18 19.65 -5.53
C LEU A 145 7.80 21.14 -5.71
N GLY A 146 6.81 21.65 -4.97
CA GLY A 146 6.41 23.07 -5.02
C GLY A 146 5.79 23.48 -6.36
N ASP A 147 6.35 24.52 -6.99
CA ASP A 147 5.84 25.09 -8.25
C ASP A 147 6.18 24.26 -9.51
N ALA A 148 6.82 23.10 -9.34
CA ALA A 148 7.19 22.21 -10.43
C ALA A 148 5.97 21.70 -11.21
N LYS A 149 6.10 21.55 -12.52
CA LYS A 149 5.02 21.07 -13.40
C LYS A 149 5.13 19.55 -13.55
N ALA A 150 4.60 18.85 -12.55
CA ALA A 150 4.61 17.39 -12.53
C ALA A 150 3.46 16.78 -13.36
N CYS A 151 3.81 15.95 -14.34
CA CYS A 151 2.88 15.01 -14.96
C CYS A 151 2.73 13.78 -14.06
N LYS A 152 1.49 13.40 -13.71
CA LYS A 152 1.21 12.28 -12.80
C LYS A 152 0.63 11.08 -13.55
N ALA A 153 1.16 9.89 -13.30
CA ALA A 153 0.65 8.66 -13.88
C ALA A 153 0.62 7.50 -12.87
N ILE A 154 -0.39 6.63 -13.01
CA ILE A 154 -0.48 5.36 -12.30
C ILE A 154 -0.26 4.23 -13.32
N LEU A 155 0.74 3.39 -13.09
CA LEU A 155 0.92 2.12 -13.80
C LEU A 155 0.31 1.00 -12.95
N LEU A 156 -0.94 0.61 -13.24
CA LEU A 156 -1.65 -0.43 -12.50
C LEU A 156 -1.41 -1.80 -13.14
N PHE A 157 -0.76 -2.71 -12.43
CA PHE A 157 -0.57 -4.11 -12.83
C PHE A 157 -1.53 -5.00 -12.06
N THR A 158 -2.46 -5.65 -12.75
CA THR A 158 -3.45 -6.57 -12.14
C THR A 158 -3.88 -7.63 -13.14
N ASP A 159 -4.43 -8.74 -12.67
CA ASP A 159 -5.08 -9.72 -13.53
C ASP A 159 -6.48 -9.29 -13.98
N GLY A 160 -7.01 -8.19 -13.45
CA GLY A 160 -8.26 -7.58 -13.87
C GLY A 160 -9.48 -7.98 -13.04
N ALA A 161 -9.36 -8.89 -12.07
CA ALA A 161 -10.47 -9.31 -11.25
C ALA A 161 -10.66 -8.41 -10.01
N LEU A 162 -11.54 -7.40 -10.09
CA LEU A 162 -12.04 -6.74 -8.87
C LEU A 162 -12.78 -7.78 -8.02
N ASP A 163 -12.28 -8.04 -6.82
CA ASP A 163 -12.88 -9.01 -5.89
C ASP A 163 -12.63 -8.57 -4.43
N VAL A 164 -13.70 -8.15 -3.76
CA VAL A 164 -13.70 -7.82 -2.32
C VAL A 164 -14.82 -8.59 -1.62
N ASP A 165 -14.95 -9.87 -1.98
CA ASP A 165 -15.96 -10.79 -1.48
C ASP A 165 -17.39 -10.30 -1.80
N SER A 166 -18.28 -10.34 -0.80
CA SER A 166 -19.65 -9.83 -0.88
C SER A 166 -19.75 -8.34 -1.20
N ALA A 167 -18.67 -7.56 -1.10
CA ALA A 167 -18.67 -6.12 -1.33
C ALA A 167 -18.30 -5.71 -2.77
N THR A 168 -18.05 -6.65 -3.68
CA THR A 168 -17.53 -6.37 -5.03
C THR A 168 -18.41 -5.41 -5.83
N SER A 169 -19.73 -5.59 -5.78
CA SER A 169 -20.67 -4.68 -6.44
C SER A 169 -20.61 -3.26 -5.88
N VAL A 170 -20.51 -3.13 -4.55
CA VAL A 170 -20.39 -1.84 -3.86
C VAL A 170 -19.07 -1.15 -4.21
N ALA A 171 -17.96 -1.91 -4.28
CA ALA A 171 -16.67 -1.38 -4.69
C ALA A 171 -16.70 -0.89 -6.15
N GLN A 172 -17.28 -1.69 -7.05
CA GLN A 172 -17.46 -1.31 -8.45
C GLN A 172 -18.30 -0.03 -8.58
N THR A 173 -19.40 0.09 -7.84
CA THR A 173 -20.22 1.31 -7.83
C THR A 173 -19.41 2.52 -7.34
N GLN A 174 -18.65 2.41 -6.26
CA GLN A 174 -17.84 3.54 -5.75
C GLN A 174 -16.74 3.97 -6.73
N LEU A 175 -16.15 3.02 -7.46
CA LEU A 175 -15.17 3.29 -8.50
C LEU A 175 -15.80 4.00 -9.71
N CYS A 176 -16.92 3.45 -10.19
CA CYS A 176 -17.42 3.70 -11.54
C CYS A 176 -18.71 4.51 -11.63
N GLN A 177 -19.37 4.84 -10.52
CA GLN A 177 -20.48 5.78 -10.56
C GLN A 177 -20.00 7.17 -11.01
N PRO A 178 -20.86 8.00 -11.64
CA PRO A 178 -20.53 9.39 -11.93
C PRO A 178 -20.10 10.14 -10.65
N GLY A 179 -18.99 10.89 -10.73
CA GLY A 179 -18.36 11.54 -9.59
C GLY A 179 -17.67 10.57 -8.62
N GLY A 180 -17.50 9.30 -8.98
CA GLY A 180 -16.82 8.30 -8.16
C GLY A 180 -15.29 8.48 -8.11
N ILE A 181 -14.59 7.49 -7.56
CA ILE A 181 -13.13 7.55 -7.36
C ILE A 181 -12.40 7.79 -8.69
N LEU A 182 -12.82 7.14 -9.79
CA LEU A 182 -12.12 7.32 -11.07
C LEU A 182 -12.23 8.72 -11.63
N ASP A 183 -13.38 9.36 -11.48
CA ASP A 183 -13.54 10.74 -11.93
C ASP A 183 -12.62 11.67 -11.13
N SER A 184 -12.42 11.42 -9.83
CA SER A 184 -11.48 12.18 -9.01
C SER A 184 -10.02 12.00 -9.48
N ILE A 185 -9.60 10.77 -9.80
CA ILE A 185 -8.27 10.48 -10.36
C ILE A 185 -8.04 11.27 -11.66
N ARG A 186 -9.02 11.25 -12.56
CA ARG A 186 -8.89 11.91 -13.87
C ARG A 186 -8.84 13.43 -13.76
N GLN A 187 -9.61 14.04 -12.85
CA GLN A 187 -9.57 15.49 -12.64
C GLN A 187 -8.28 15.97 -11.99
N ASP A 188 -7.66 15.15 -11.15
CA ASP A 188 -6.36 15.46 -10.56
C ASP A 188 -5.22 15.37 -11.58
N ASN A 189 -5.55 15.24 -12.88
CA ASN A 189 -4.64 15.08 -14.00
C ASN A 189 -3.72 13.88 -13.82
N ILE A 190 -4.25 12.78 -13.29
CA ILE A 190 -3.54 11.52 -13.10
C ILE A 190 -3.97 10.53 -14.19
N SER A 191 -3.07 10.26 -15.13
CA SER A 191 -3.32 9.26 -16.17
C SER A 191 -3.23 7.84 -15.60
N LEU A 192 -4.34 7.09 -15.64
CA LEU A 192 -4.37 5.67 -15.27
C LEU A 192 -4.00 4.80 -16.49
N ILE A 193 -2.85 4.13 -16.42
CA ILE A 193 -2.42 3.14 -17.40
C ILE A 193 -2.64 1.75 -16.76
N ALA A 194 -3.70 1.08 -17.17
CA ALA A 194 -4.07 -0.24 -16.67
C ALA A 194 -3.47 -1.35 -17.53
N LEU A 195 -2.65 -2.19 -16.91
CA LEU A 195 -2.01 -3.35 -17.52
C LEU A 195 -2.65 -4.62 -17.01
N ALA A 196 -3.22 -5.36 -17.95
CA ALA A 196 -4.06 -6.49 -17.63
C ALA A 196 -3.32 -7.79 -17.94
N LEU A 197 -2.90 -8.48 -16.88
CA LEU A 197 -2.07 -9.69 -16.91
C LEU A 197 -2.95 -10.92 -17.13
N PHE A 198 -2.98 -11.45 -18.34
CA PHE A 198 -3.83 -12.59 -18.67
C PHE A 198 -3.02 -13.81 -19.06
N THR A 199 -3.13 -14.86 -18.25
CA THR A 199 -2.87 -16.22 -18.73
C THR A 199 -4.17 -16.79 -19.32
N PRO A 200 -4.19 -17.25 -20.58
CA PRO A 200 -5.36 -17.90 -21.16
C PRO A 200 -5.87 -19.05 -20.27
N GLY A 201 -7.14 -18.99 -19.87
CA GLY A 201 -7.76 -19.98 -18.98
C GLY A 201 -7.64 -19.70 -17.47
N GLY A 202 -6.98 -18.61 -17.06
CA GLY A 202 -6.73 -18.23 -15.66
C GLY A 202 -7.92 -17.69 -14.86
N GLY A 203 -9.17 -18.00 -15.22
CA GLY A 203 -10.35 -17.63 -14.39
C GLY A 203 -10.86 -16.18 -14.50
N VAL A 204 -10.17 -15.27 -15.20
CA VAL A 204 -10.65 -13.88 -15.42
C VAL A 204 -11.71 -13.84 -16.53
N THR A 205 -12.89 -13.32 -16.21
CA THR A 205 -14.03 -13.23 -17.14
C THR A 205 -13.88 -12.09 -18.15
N PRO A 206 -14.50 -12.16 -19.35
CA PRO A 206 -14.55 -11.03 -20.28
C PRO A 206 -15.12 -9.75 -19.67
N ALA A 207 -16.12 -9.86 -18.77
CA ALA A 207 -16.72 -8.70 -18.11
C ALA A 207 -15.74 -7.99 -17.16
N GLN A 208 -14.89 -8.74 -16.45
CA GLN A 208 -13.83 -8.15 -15.61
C GLN A 208 -12.79 -7.40 -16.45
N ARG A 209 -12.41 -7.96 -17.61
CA ARG A 209 -11.53 -7.25 -18.55
C ARG A 209 -12.16 -5.98 -19.09
N ASP A 210 -13.44 -6.06 -19.43
CA ASP A 210 -14.20 -4.93 -19.93
C ASP A 210 -14.32 -3.81 -18.89
N LEU A 211 -14.50 -4.19 -17.61
CA LEU A 211 -14.48 -3.25 -16.49
C LEU A 211 -13.11 -2.58 -16.34
N LEU A 212 -12.00 -3.33 -16.37
CA LEU A 212 -10.66 -2.77 -16.25
C LEU A 212 -10.35 -1.81 -17.42
N GLN A 213 -10.78 -2.14 -18.63
CA GLN A 213 -10.69 -1.22 -19.76
C GLN A 213 -11.53 0.04 -19.53
N ALA A 214 -12.79 -0.11 -19.11
CA ALA A 214 -13.66 1.02 -18.81
C ALA A 214 -13.10 1.91 -17.70
N MET A 215 -12.39 1.34 -16.72
CA MET A 215 -11.71 2.10 -15.69
C MET A 215 -10.65 3.05 -16.28
N ALA A 216 -9.75 2.54 -17.11
CA ALA A 216 -8.73 3.39 -17.72
C ALA A 216 -9.30 4.34 -18.77
N GLU A 217 -10.15 3.85 -19.67
CA GLU A 217 -10.54 4.58 -20.90
C GLU A 217 -11.93 5.24 -20.82
N GLY A 218 -12.65 5.05 -19.72
CA GLY A 218 -14.04 5.50 -19.53
C GLY A 218 -15.08 4.54 -20.12
N ARG A 219 -14.73 3.83 -21.21
CA ARG A 219 -15.57 2.83 -21.87
C ARG A 219 -14.80 1.52 -22.07
N GLY A 220 -15.49 0.40 -21.88
CA GLY A 220 -14.99 -0.92 -22.22
C GLY A 220 -15.15 -1.23 -23.71
N SER A 221 -14.66 -2.39 -24.12
CA SER A 221 -14.94 -3.02 -25.41
C SER A 221 -16.42 -3.34 -25.64
N THR A 222 -17.22 -3.45 -24.57
CA THR A 222 -18.68 -3.66 -24.63
C THR A 222 -19.45 -2.42 -24.12
N THR A 223 -20.62 -2.61 -23.48
CA THR A 223 -21.44 -1.51 -22.95
C THR A 223 -20.98 -1.01 -21.57
N THR A 224 -19.91 -1.55 -21.00
CA THR A 224 -19.44 -1.15 -19.68
C THR A 224 -18.86 0.26 -19.71
N THR A 225 -19.32 1.11 -18.79
CA THR A 225 -18.80 2.46 -18.58
C THR A 225 -18.30 2.60 -17.15
N CYS A 226 -17.30 3.46 -16.92
CA CYS A 226 -16.79 3.73 -15.59
C CYS A 226 -16.48 5.22 -15.41
N GLY A 227 -17.19 5.85 -14.48
CA GLY A 227 -17.17 7.29 -14.21
C GLY A 227 -18.10 8.07 -15.15
N THR A 228 -17.85 9.37 -15.25
CA THR A 228 -18.56 10.29 -16.14
C THR A 228 -18.09 10.11 -17.57
N VAL A 229 -19.01 9.83 -18.48
CA VAL A 229 -18.72 9.46 -19.87
C VAL A 229 -19.57 10.31 -20.82
N PRO A 230 -18.99 10.95 -21.86
CA PRO A 230 -17.57 10.93 -22.23
C PRO A 230 -16.67 11.61 -21.19
N ILE A 231 -15.41 11.16 -21.10
CA ILE A 231 -14.39 11.82 -20.28
C ILE A 231 -14.22 13.26 -20.80
N ALA A 232 -14.32 14.23 -19.90
CA ALA A 232 -14.21 15.64 -20.25
C ALA A 232 -12.82 15.95 -20.81
N ALA A 233 -12.71 16.92 -21.74
CA ALA A 233 -11.42 17.30 -22.30
C ALA A 233 -10.45 17.95 -21.28
N THR A 234 -10.97 18.34 -20.10
CA THR A 234 -10.21 18.84 -18.95
C THR A 234 -9.64 17.73 -18.08
N ASP A 235 -10.16 16.52 -18.21
CA ASP A 235 -9.85 15.40 -17.34
C ASP A 235 -8.89 14.46 -18.09
N SER A 236 -7.92 13.86 -17.39
CA SER A 236 -6.91 13.03 -18.04
C SER A 236 -7.50 11.71 -18.55
N GLN A 237 -7.27 11.40 -19.82
CA GLN A 237 -7.60 10.11 -20.42
C GLN A 237 -6.57 9.04 -19.98
N GLY A 238 -7.06 7.89 -19.53
CA GLY A 238 -6.21 6.74 -19.23
C GLY A 238 -5.99 5.83 -20.45
N VAL A 239 -5.21 4.77 -20.24
CA VAL A 239 -4.85 3.79 -21.29
C VAL A 239 -5.05 2.39 -20.76
N TYR A 240 -5.72 1.53 -21.53
CA TYR A 240 -5.79 0.11 -21.25
C TYR A 240 -4.84 -0.69 -22.15
N LEU A 241 -4.07 -1.57 -21.52
CA LEU A 241 -3.05 -2.39 -22.17
C LEU A 241 -3.29 -3.88 -21.88
N PRO A 242 -3.86 -4.64 -22.83
CA PRO A 242 -4.06 -6.08 -22.64
C PRO A 242 -2.74 -6.84 -22.81
N ALA A 243 -2.39 -7.69 -21.85
CA ALA A 243 -1.19 -8.52 -21.90
C ALA A 243 -1.53 -10.01 -21.88
N SER A 244 -1.21 -10.73 -22.97
CA SER A 244 -1.47 -12.17 -23.10
C SER A 244 -0.21 -13.05 -23.16
N ASP A 245 1.00 -12.47 -23.06
CA ASP A 245 2.30 -13.16 -23.16
C ASP A 245 3.46 -12.24 -22.65
N PRO A 246 4.46 -12.73 -21.90
CA PRO A 246 5.65 -11.96 -21.48
C PRO A 246 6.44 -11.31 -22.61
N ALA A 247 6.63 -11.99 -23.74
CA ALA A 247 7.31 -11.39 -24.89
C ALA A 247 6.45 -10.30 -25.54
N ALA A 248 5.12 -10.41 -25.41
CA ALA A 248 4.20 -9.37 -25.83
C ALA A 248 4.21 -8.18 -24.85
N LEU A 249 4.42 -8.41 -23.54
CA LEU A 249 4.56 -7.35 -22.53
C LEU A 249 5.75 -6.44 -22.82
N GLN A 250 6.94 -7.00 -23.07
CA GLN A 250 8.12 -6.18 -23.37
C GLN A 250 7.94 -5.35 -24.65
N PHE A 251 7.38 -5.98 -25.69
CA PHE A 251 7.06 -5.29 -26.95
C PHE A 251 6.00 -4.21 -26.74
N LEU A 252 4.97 -4.47 -25.95
CA LEU A 252 3.92 -3.54 -25.59
C LEU A 252 4.47 -2.34 -24.82
N PHE A 253 5.35 -2.53 -23.82
CA PHE A 253 5.97 -1.42 -23.09
C PHE A 253 6.90 -0.58 -23.94
N ALA A 254 7.67 -1.19 -24.85
CA ALA A 254 8.50 -0.43 -25.77
C ALA A 254 7.63 0.43 -26.71
N ARG A 255 6.49 -0.12 -27.16
CA ARG A 255 5.50 0.57 -28.00
C ARG A 255 4.83 1.73 -27.25
N SER A 256 4.34 1.48 -26.04
CA SER A 256 3.74 2.51 -25.18
C SER A 256 4.76 3.60 -24.86
N GLY A 257 6.00 3.24 -24.52
CA GLY A 257 7.09 4.20 -24.29
C GLY A 257 7.41 5.05 -25.53
N ALA A 258 7.26 4.51 -26.74
CA ALA A 258 7.37 5.30 -27.97
C ALA A 258 6.23 6.31 -28.14
N GLN A 259 5.00 5.93 -27.82
CA GLN A 259 3.82 6.80 -27.91
C GLN A 259 3.84 7.90 -26.84
N VAL A 260 4.22 7.56 -25.60
CA VAL A 260 4.42 8.53 -24.51
C VAL A 260 5.50 9.54 -24.86
N ALA A 261 6.54 9.13 -25.59
CA ALA A 261 7.56 10.03 -26.12
C ALA A 261 7.09 10.86 -27.34
N GLY A 262 5.80 10.76 -27.73
CA GLY A 262 5.20 11.50 -28.84
C GLY A 262 5.33 10.83 -30.22
N GLY A 263 5.66 9.54 -30.26
CA GLY A 263 5.85 8.79 -31.50
C GLY A 263 4.54 8.33 -32.13
N SER A 264 4.37 8.59 -33.43
CA SER A 264 3.22 8.14 -34.23
C SER A 264 3.50 6.76 -34.82
N PRO A 265 2.65 5.74 -34.56
CA PRO A 265 2.89 4.38 -35.04
C PRO A 265 2.70 4.27 -36.56
N ALA A 266 3.65 3.63 -37.23
CA ALA A 266 3.47 3.08 -38.58
C ALA A 266 2.76 1.70 -38.51
N PRO A 267 2.28 1.15 -39.64
CA PRO A 267 1.77 -0.22 -39.67
C PRO A 267 2.84 -1.23 -39.22
N GLU A 268 2.42 -2.20 -38.41
CA GLU A 268 3.29 -3.31 -37.99
C GLU A 268 3.68 -4.17 -39.20
N VAL A 269 4.95 -4.58 -39.27
CA VAL A 269 5.49 -5.36 -40.38
C VAL A 269 6.04 -6.69 -39.88
N THR A 270 5.62 -7.80 -40.50
CA THR A 270 6.21 -9.13 -40.27
C THR A 270 7.27 -9.43 -41.32
N CYS A 271 8.47 -9.79 -40.85
CA CYS A 271 9.62 -10.12 -41.70
C CYS A 271 10.08 -11.58 -41.55
N PRO A 272 10.50 -12.25 -42.64
CA PRO A 272 10.38 -11.79 -44.02
C PRO A 272 8.90 -11.74 -44.47
N GLY A 273 8.59 -10.79 -45.36
CA GLY A 273 7.23 -10.59 -45.87
C GLY A 273 7.21 -9.62 -47.05
N PRO A 274 6.02 -9.29 -47.60
CA PRO A 274 5.91 -8.40 -48.76
C PRO A 274 6.57 -7.02 -48.56
N GLN A 275 6.52 -6.49 -47.34
CA GLN A 275 7.10 -5.19 -46.97
C GLN A 275 8.59 -5.27 -46.58
N CYS A 276 9.14 -6.47 -46.46
CA CYS A 276 10.57 -6.69 -46.18
C CYS A 276 11.05 -8.00 -46.83
N PRO A 277 11.20 -8.02 -48.16
CA PRO A 277 11.69 -9.18 -48.89
C PRO A 277 13.04 -9.65 -48.36
N GLY A 278 13.18 -10.95 -48.11
CA GLY A 278 14.41 -11.52 -47.54
C GLY A 278 14.78 -10.98 -46.15
N GLY A 279 13.81 -10.42 -45.41
CA GLY A 279 14.02 -9.86 -44.06
C GLY A 279 14.60 -8.44 -44.06
N ARG A 280 14.70 -7.79 -45.23
CA ARG A 280 15.24 -6.43 -45.38
C ARG A 280 14.11 -5.41 -45.37
N TYR A 281 13.90 -4.75 -44.23
CA TYR A 281 12.93 -3.67 -44.06
C TYR A 281 13.57 -2.33 -44.38
N ALA A 282 13.00 -1.59 -45.33
CA ALA A 282 13.46 -0.26 -45.71
C ALA A 282 12.72 0.80 -44.89
N LEU A 283 13.47 1.50 -44.04
CA LEU A 283 12.98 2.60 -43.22
C LEU A 283 13.34 3.91 -43.92
N ARG A 284 12.37 4.49 -44.65
CA ARG A 284 12.54 5.77 -45.34
C ARG A 284 12.06 6.91 -44.45
N VAL A 285 12.97 7.83 -44.12
CA VAL A 285 12.70 9.01 -43.29
C VAL A 285 12.45 10.19 -44.22
N ASP A 286 11.34 10.89 -44.00
CA ASP A 286 10.94 12.06 -44.80
C ASP A 286 11.37 13.37 -44.11
N PRO A 287 11.45 14.49 -44.86
CA PRO A 287 11.61 15.82 -44.27
C PRO A 287 10.52 16.13 -43.24
N GLY A 288 10.88 16.91 -42.21
CA GLY A 288 9.98 17.28 -41.10
C GLY A 288 9.84 16.20 -40.00
N VAL A 289 10.55 15.07 -40.13
CA VAL A 289 10.65 14.04 -39.08
C VAL A 289 11.96 14.24 -38.32
N ILE A 290 11.89 14.50 -37.01
CA ILE A 290 13.09 14.71 -36.18
C ILE A 290 13.63 13.42 -35.56
N GLY A 291 12.88 12.32 -35.65
CA GLY A 291 13.30 11.04 -35.11
C GLY A 291 12.46 9.87 -35.58
N ALA A 292 13.05 8.68 -35.49
CA ALA A 292 12.37 7.42 -35.70
C ALA A 292 12.79 6.42 -34.62
N ARG A 293 11.83 5.66 -34.08
CA ARG A 293 12.11 4.53 -33.20
C ARG A 293 11.59 3.27 -33.85
N VAL A 294 12.47 2.28 -33.99
CA VAL A 294 12.11 0.97 -34.54
C VAL A 294 12.26 -0.08 -33.47
N ILE A 295 11.16 -0.75 -33.17
CA ILE A 295 11.09 -1.82 -32.19
C ILE A 295 11.02 -3.12 -32.97
N VAL A 296 12.04 -3.96 -32.80
CA VAL A 296 12.17 -5.23 -33.50
C VAL A 296 12.10 -6.36 -32.49
N ARG A 297 11.11 -7.24 -32.64
CA ARG A 297 11.07 -8.52 -31.94
C ARG A 297 11.52 -9.61 -32.91
N THR A 298 12.63 -10.29 -32.63
CA THR A 298 13.21 -11.28 -33.53
C THR A 298 13.81 -12.45 -32.77
N SER A 299 13.72 -13.66 -33.35
CA SER A 299 14.36 -14.86 -32.82
C SER A 299 15.76 -15.13 -33.40
N GLY A 300 16.27 -14.24 -34.25
CA GLY A 300 17.61 -14.37 -34.83
C GLY A 300 18.36 -13.05 -34.89
N SER A 301 19.36 -12.94 -35.77
CA SER A 301 20.25 -11.78 -35.77
C SER A 301 19.64 -10.57 -36.47
N LEU A 302 19.96 -9.39 -35.93
CA LEU A 302 19.53 -8.09 -36.41
C LEU A 302 20.75 -7.27 -36.85
N GLN A 303 20.66 -6.64 -38.02
CA GLN A 303 21.67 -5.72 -38.53
C GLN A 303 20.99 -4.46 -39.05
N VAL A 304 21.52 -3.29 -38.70
CA VAL A 304 21.10 -2.01 -39.26
C VAL A 304 22.18 -1.53 -40.23
N SER A 305 21.76 -1.07 -41.40
CA SER A 305 22.62 -0.43 -42.40
C SER A 305 22.18 1.01 -42.59
N SER A 306 23.15 1.91 -42.60
CA SER A 306 22.94 3.34 -42.83
C SER A 306 22.57 3.63 -44.30
N PRO A 307 22.14 4.85 -44.65
CA PRO A 307 21.85 5.24 -46.02
C PRO A 307 23.05 5.08 -46.98
N ALA A 308 24.28 5.24 -46.47
CA ALA A 308 25.50 4.95 -47.23
C ALA A 308 25.82 3.44 -47.37
N GLY A 309 24.96 2.55 -46.86
CA GLY A 309 25.13 1.10 -46.90
C GLY A 309 26.09 0.53 -45.85
N ARG A 310 26.51 1.33 -44.86
CA ARG A 310 27.45 0.90 -43.82
C ARG A 310 26.72 0.18 -42.69
N ALA A 311 27.28 -0.94 -42.22
CA ALA A 311 26.74 -1.63 -41.04
C ALA A 311 26.91 -0.76 -39.79
N VAL A 312 25.84 -0.62 -39.01
CA VAL A 312 25.79 0.22 -37.81
C VAL A 312 25.84 -0.66 -36.57
N PRO A 313 26.83 -0.46 -35.67
CA PRO A 313 26.87 -1.19 -34.42
C PRO A 313 25.71 -0.76 -33.51
N LEU A 314 25.00 -1.74 -32.95
CA LEU A 314 23.87 -1.52 -32.05
C LEU A 314 24.40 -1.39 -30.62
N THR A 315 24.58 -0.14 -30.15
CA THR A 315 25.05 0.18 -28.79
C THR A 315 24.06 1.08 -28.06
N GLN A 316 24.01 0.98 -26.73
CA GLN A 316 23.14 1.85 -25.92
C GLN A 316 23.52 3.33 -26.05
N ASP A 317 24.82 3.64 -26.14
CA ASP A 317 25.28 5.01 -26.30
C ASP A 317 24.98 5.55 -27.70
N PRO A 318 24.34 6.74 -27.83
CA PRO A 318 24.05 7.34 -29.12
C PRO A 318 25.33 7.72 -29.89
N ARG A 319 25.46 7.20 -31.12
CA ARG A 319 26.61 7.47 -32.01
C ARG A 319 26.15 8.18 -33.29
N PRO A 320 26.89 9.21 -33.76
CA PRO A 320 26.58 9.83 -35.04
C PRO A 320 26.91 8.89 -36.21
N VAL A 321 25.96 8.69 -37.12
CA VAL A 321 26.08 7.89 -38.34
C VAL A 321 25.21 8.53 -39.42
N ASP A 322 25.83 8.93 -40.54
CA ASP A 322 25.14 9.48 -41.72
C ASP A 322 24.05 10.52 -41.40
N GLY A 323 24.39 11.54 -40.61
CA GLY A 323 23.48 12.63 -40.27
C GLY A 323 22.48 12.34 -39.15
N ALA A 324 22.40 11.10 -38.67
CA ALA A 324 21.57 10.72 -37.52
C ALA A 324 22.43 10.32 -36.31
N ARG A 325 21.88 10.46 -35.10
CA ARG A 325 22.41 9.77 -33.92
C ARG A 325 21.63 8.47 -33.73
N VAL A 326 22.36 7.36 -33.71
CA VAL A 326 21.81 6.02 -33.59
C VAL A 326 22.17 5.44 -32.22
N SER A 327 21.18 4.94 -31.51
CA SER A 327 21.37 4.08 -30.34
C SER A 327 20.44 2.88 -30.42
N ALA A 328 20.78 1.82 -29.68
CA ALA A 328 19.96 0.63 -29.60
C ALA A 328 20.04 -0.02 -28.22
N LEU A 329 18.90 -0.51 -27.76
CA LEU A 329 18.77 -1.31 -26.55
C LEU A 329 18.23 -2.70 -26.91
N THR A 330 19.02 -3.74 -26.61
CA THR A 330 18.62 -5.13 -26.82
C THR A 330 18.38 -5.82 -25.47
N ARG A 331 17.22 -6.45 -25.32
CA ARG A 331 16.81 -7.25 -24.16
C ARG A 331 16.12 -8.52 -24.65
N GLY A 332 16.76 -9.68 -24.48
CA GLY A 332 16.24 -10.94 -24.99
C GLY A 332 16.00 -10.90 -26.52
N ALA A 333 14.78 -11.18 -26.94
CA ALA A 333 14.36 -11.16 -28.36
C ALA A 333 13.96 -9.76 -28.86
N LEU A 334 13.97 -8.75 -28.00
CA LEU A 334 13.53 -7.39 -28.33
C LEU A 334 14.74 -6.48 -28.52
N THR A 335 14.74 -5.70 -29.60
CA THR A 335 15.70 -4.61 -29.83
C THR A 335 14.96 -3.33 -30.19
N THR A 336 15.20 -2.26 -29.44
CA THR A 336 14.70 -0.92 -29.74
C THR A 336 15.83 -0.10 -30.34
N ILE A 337 15.65 0.38 -31.56
CA ILE A 337 16.60 1.23 -32.29
C ILE A 337 16.04 2.65 -32.28
N ASN A 338 16.83 3.62 -31.84
CA ASN A 338 16.50 5.04 -31.89
C ASN A 338 17.36 5.72 -32.94
N LEU A 339 16.72 6.50 -33.80
CA LEU A 339 17.32 7.37 -34.79
C LEU A 339 16.85 8.80 -34.45
N THR A 340 17.79 9.69 -34.17
CA THR A 340 17.50 11.10 -33.92
C THR A 340 18.24 11.94 -34.95
N TYR A 341 17.54 12.90 -35.56
CA TYR A 341 18.05 13.73 -36.64
C TYR A 341 18.27 15.15 -36.13
N ASP A 342 19.21 15.86 -36.74
CA ASP A 342 19.30 17.31 -36.53
C ASP A 342 18.13 17.99 -37.25
N ALA A 343 17.62 19.08 -36.66
CA ALA A 343 16.39 19.77 -37.08
C ALA A 343 16.47 20.34 -38.52
N THR A 344 17.67 20.36 -39.11
CA THR A 344 17.94 20.84 -40.47
C THR A 344 17.93 19.73 -41.53
N THR A 345 17.49 18.52 -41.21
CA THR A 345 17.47 17.41 -42.18
C THR A 345 16.39 17.65 -43.24
N THR A 346 16.80 18.13 -44.41
CA THR A 346 15.90 18.45 -45.54
C THR A 346 15.78 17.34 -46.58
N GLN A 347 16.51 16.23 -46.41
CA GLN A 347 16.60 15.17 -47.41
C GLN A 347 16.03 13.86 -46.89
N ALA A 348 15.31 13.15 -47.76
CA ALA A 348 14.78 11.83 -47.43
C ALA A 348 15.90 10.78 -47.48
N ASP A 349 16.10 10.08 -46.36
CA ASP A 349 17.12 9.05 -46.19
C ASP A 349 16.50 7.67 -46.03
N THR A 350 17.19 6.61 -46.47
CA THR A 350 16.70 5.23 -46.33
C THR A 350 17.66 4.38 -45.52
N TRP A 351 17.23 4.01 -44.33
CA TRP A 351 17.90 3.05 -43.45
C TRP A 351 17.42 1.64 -43.79
N THR A 352 18.28 0.63 -43.68
CA THR A 352 17.89 -0.76 -43.91
C THR A 352 18.04 -1.57 -42.64
N ILE A 353 16.95 -2.21 -42.22
CA ILE A 353 16.92 -3.12 -41.07
C ILE A 353 16.83 -4.54 -41.61
N THR A 354 17.90 -5.32 -41.44
CA THR A 354 17.97 -6.71 -41.88
C THR A 354 17.79 -7.64 -40.70
N THR A 355 16.79 -8.50 -40.79
CA THR A 355 16.45 -9.51 -39.78
C THR A 355 16.67 -10.90 -40.35
N HIS A 356 17.26 -11.79 -39.56
CA HIS A 356 17.44 -13.20 -39.90
C HIS A 356 16.50 -14.04 -39.03
N GLY A 357 15.48 -14.63 -39.63
CA GLY A 357 14.41 -15.35 -38.92
C GLY A 357 13.11 -14.54 -38.82
N ARG A 358 12.07 -15.17 -38.25
CA ARG A 358 10.75 -14.53 -38.13
C ARG A 358 10.83 -13.37 -37.15
N SER A 359 10.42 -12.20 -37.62
CA SER A 359 10.56 -10.95 -36.89
C SER A 359 9.32 -10.08 -37.05
N ILE A 360 9.03 -9.29 -36.03
CA ILE A 360 8.01 -8.24 -36.06
C ILE A 360 8.73 -6.91 -35.89
N VAL A 361 8.45 -5.98 -36.80
CA VAL A 361 9.04 -4.64 -36.85
C VAL A 361 7.92 -3.63 -36.69
N GLN A 362 8.02 -2.80 -35.67
CA GLN A 362 7.10 -1.69 -35.41
C GLN A 362 7.89 -0.38 -35.41
N THR A 363 7.50 0.54 -36.28
CA THR A 363 8.14 1.86 -36.42
C THR A 363 7.27 2.94 -35.79
N TYR A 364 7.91 3.92 -35.15
CA TYR A 364 7.31 5.14 -34.62
C TYR A 364 8.04 6.36 -35.17
N TRP A 365 7.28 7.34 -35.64
CA TRP A 365 7.78 8.59 -36.21
C TRP A 365 7.60 9.74 -35.22
N PHE A 366 8.65 10.52 -35.00
CA PHE A 366 8.63 11.66 -34.08
C PHE A 366 8.61 12.96 -34.87
N TRP A 367 7.52 13.72 -34.71
CA TRP A 367 7.32 14.98 -35.40
C TRP A 367 8.20 16.09 -34.83
N GLY A 368 8.31 16.18 -33.49
CA GLY A 368 9.07 17.26 -32.84
C GLY A 368 8.38 18.63 -32.87
N ALA A 369 7.16 18.70 -33.41
CA ALA A 369 6.34 19.89 -33.35
C ALA A 369 5.57 19.97 -32.02
N SER A 370 5.28 21.18 -31.60
CA SER A 370 4.40 21.50 -30.49
C SER A 370 3.51 22.69 -30.84
N LEU A 371 2.52 22.94 -29.99
CA LEU A 371 1.58 24.04 -30.15
C LEU A 371 1.80 25.06 -29.04
N ARG A 372 1.84 26.33 -29.42
CA ARG A 372 1.91 27.45 -28.48
C ARG A 372 0.61 28.25 -28.54
N GLN A 373 -0.03 28.44 -27.39
CA GLN A 373 -1.20 29.32 -27.27
C GLN A 373 -0.77 30.78 -27.34
N VAL A 374 -1.33 31.53 -28.31
CA VAL A 374 -1.07 32.96 -28.47
C VAL A 374 -2.18 33.76 -27.79
N SER A 375 -3.44 33.50 -28.12
CA SER A 375 -4.58 34.18 -27.48
C SER A 375 -4.84 33.64 -26.07
N ARG A 376 -4.84 34.53 -25.07
CA ARG A 376 -5.11 34.17 -23.66
C ARG A 376 -6.49 34.58 -23.15
N SER A 377 -7.19 35.43 -23.90
CA SER A 377 -8.50 35.96 -23.51
C SER A 377 -9.42 36.18 -24.70
N VAL A 378 -10.72 36.14 -24.44
CA VAL A 378 -11.80 36.49 -25.37
C VAL A 378 -12.76 37.46 -24.69
N ALA A 379 -13.31 38.41 -25.44
CA ALA A 379 -14.29 39.37 -24.96
C ALA A 379 -15.72 38.84 -25.14
N ALA A 380 -16.53 38.96 -24.09
CA ALA A 380 -17.94 38.63 -24.13
C ALA A 380 -18.71 39.56 -25.08
N GLY A 381 -19.69 39.02 -25.81
CA GLY A 381 -20.49 39.76 -26.80
C GLY A 381 -19.74 40.14 -28.09
N GLN A 382 -18.51 39.64 -28.30
CA GLN A 382 -17.72 39.93 -29.49
C GLN A 382 -17.46 38.66 -30.33
N ASN A 383 -17.13 38.86 -31.60
CA ASN A 383 -16.61 37.80 -32.45
C ASN A 383 -15.10 37.75 -32.31
N ASN A 384 -14.63 36.82 -31.48
CA ASN A 384 -13.24 36.76 -31.07
C ASN A 384 -12.38 35.97 -32.07
N GLU A 385 -11.10 36.31 -32.11
CA GLU A 385 -10.10 35.56 -32.86
C GLU A 385 -9.13 34.86 -31.90
N VAL A 386 -9.18 33.53 -31.89
CA VAL A 386 -8.31 32.67 -31.07
C VAL A 386 -7.17 32.18 -31.93
N GLN A 387 -5.94 32.49 -31.52
CA GLN A 387 -4.72 32.18 -32.26
C GLN A 387 -3.83 31.18 -31.51
N LEU A 388 -3.31 30.21 -32.27
CA LEU A 388 -2.29 29.26 -31.87
C LEU A 388 -1.12 29.32 -32.86
N GLN A 389 0.06 28.86 -32.45
CA GLN A 389 1.24 28.78 -33.31
C GLN A 389 1.81 27.36 -33.30
N LEU A 390 2.01 26.78 -34.49
CA LEU A 390 2.82 25.58 -34.66
C LEU A 390 4.30 25.94 -34.52
N VAL A 391 5.01 25.27 -33.62
CA VAL A 391 6.42 25.52 -33.34
C VAL A 391 7.23 24.22 -33.24
N ASP A 392 8.55 24.31 -33.43
CA ASP A 392 9.49 23.21 -33.22
C ASP A 392 9.86 23.02 -31.73
N GLY A 393 10.73 22.05 -31.44
CA GLY A 393 11.25 21.80 -30.09
C GLY A 393 12.11 22.93 -29.50
N GLN A 394 12.49 23.93 -30.29
CA GLN A 394 13.19 25.14 -29.85
C GLN A 394 12.24 26.36 -29.74
N GLY A 395 10.96 26.20 -30.12
CA GLY A 395 9.96 27.25 -30.11
C GLY A 395 9.92 28.14 -31.36
N HIS A 396 10.65 27.82 -32.42
CA HIS A 396 10.57 28.53 -33.70
C HIS A 396 9.33 28.10 -34.49
N ALA A 397 8.76 29.02 -35.28
CA ALA A 397 7.60 28.72 -36.11
C ALA A 397 7.93 27.65 -37.16
N LEU A 398 7.04 26.65 -37.30
CA LEU A 398 7.13 25.62 -38.33
C LEU A 398 6.14 25.91 -39.44
N SER A 399 6.64 26.00 -40.68
CA SER A 399 5.78 26.11 -41.85
C SER A 399 5.08 24.77 -42.14
N PRO A 400 3.76 24.75 -42.44
CA PRO A 400 3.05 23.56 -42.85
C PRO A 400 3.41 23.08 -44.26
N GLU A 401 4.03 23.92 -45.10
CA GLU A 401 4.35 23.59 -46.51
C GLU A 401 5.36 22.45 -46.66
N GLN A 402 6.13 22.14 -45.62
CA GLN A 402 7.06 21.00 -45.62
C GLN A 402 6.33 19.64 -45.52
N TYR A 403 5.02 19.63 -45.26
CA TYR A 403 4.19 18.44 -45.12
C TYR A 403 3.19 18.35 -46.29
N ASP A 404 2.76 17.14 -46.62
CA ASP A 404 1.69 16.89 -47.60
C ASP A 404 0.34 17.43 -47.10
N SER A 405 0.09 17.33 -45.79
CA SER A 405 -1.05 17.97 -45.14
C SER A 405 -0.80 18.18 -43.65
N VAL A 406 -1.42 19.23 -43.09
CA VAL A 406 -1.50 19.48 -41.64
C VAL A 406 -2.94 19.84 -41.30
N THR A 407 -3.56 19.08 -40.39
CA THR A 407 -4.98 19.20 -40.07
C THR A 407 -5.14 19.61 -38.60
N PRO A 408 -5.56 20.86 -38.32
CA PRO A 408 -5.89 21.30 -36.98
C PRO A 408 -7.36 21.01 -36.63
N VAL A 409 -7.60 20.52 -35.41
CA VAL A 409 -8.91 20.40 -34.78
C VAL A 409 -8.89 21.23 -33.51
N ILE A 410 -9.70 22.29 -33.46
CA ILE A 410 -9.80 23.19 -32.31
C ILE A 410 -11.18 23.03 -31.66
N VAL A 411 -11.19 22.92 -30.33
CA VAL A 411 -12.38 22.82 -29.49
C VAL A 411 -12.28 23.88 -28.41
N ILE A 412 -13.30 24.73 -28.27
CA ILE A 412 -13.35 25.80 -27.27
C ILE A 412 -14.63 25.62 -26.45
N GLY A 413 -14.48 25.45 -25.14
CA GLY A 413 -15.62 25.24 -24.23
C GLY A 413 -16.44 24.00 -24.59
N GLY A 414 -15.79 22.95 -25.12
CA GLY A 414 -16.44 21.71 -25.57
C GLY A 414 -17.02 21.76 -26.99
N ASN A 415 -17.01 22.92 -27.66
CA ASN A 415 -17.57 23.08 -29.00
C ASN A 415 -16.44 23.10 -30.05
N PRO A 416 -16.47 22.23 -31.08
CA PRO A 416 -15.55 22.31 -32.20
C PRO A 416 -15.69 23.65 -32.95
N VAL A 417 -14.57 24.30 -33.25
CA VAL A 417 -14.53 25.60 -33.94
C VAL A 417 -13.72 25.47 -35.23
N PRO A 418 -14.24 25.96 -36.38
CA PRO A 418 -13.47 25.99 -37.62
C PRO A 418 -12.19 26.81 -37.46
N ALA A 419 -11.08 26.23 -37.93
CA ALA A 419 -9.76 26.84 -37.85
C ALA A 419 -9.10 26.85 -39.24
N SER A 420 -8.33 27.90 -39.52
CA SER A 420 -7.48 28.01 -40.70
C SER A 420 -6.02 28.15 -40.28
N MET A 421 -5.10 27.56 -41.04
CA MET A 421 -3.66 27.69 -40.83
C MET A 421 -3.03 28.45 -41.99
N ASN A 422 -2.11 29.37 -41.70
CA ASN A 422 -1.33 30.08 -42.73
C ASN A 422 0.03 29.41 -43.00
N ASP A 423 0.78 29.95 -43.95
CA ASP A 423 2.07 29.40 -44.41
C ASP A 423 3.20 29.50 -43.36
N GLU A 424 3.00 30.30 -42.30
CA GLU A 424 3.89 30.41 -41.14
C GLU A 424 3.48 29.47 -39.98
N GLY A 425 2.44 28.67 -40.16
CA GLY A 425 1.94 27.74 -39.13
C GLY A 425 1.12 28.43 -38.03
N ALA A 426 0.72 29.68 -38.21
CA ALA A 426 -0.24 30.34 -37.33
C ALA A 426 -1.66 29.82 -37.63
N ILE A 427 -2.36 29.44 -36.58
CA ILE A 427 -3.69 28.83 -36.63
C ILE A 427 -4.68 29.80 -36.02
N THR A 428 -5.70 30.15 -36.79
CA THR A 428 -6.72 31.11 -36.39
C THR A 428 -8.08 30.45 -36.38
N ALA A 429 -8.81 30.58 -35.27
CA ALA A 429 -10.20 30.16 -35.13
C ALA A 429 -11.09 31.34 -34.72
N ARG A 430 -12.23 31.49 -35.39
CA ARG A 430 -13.23 32.51 -35.03
C ARG A 430 -14.21 31.96 -34.01
N TYR A 431 -14.32 32.63 -32.87
CA TYR A 431 -15.14 32.21 -31.75
C TYR A 431 -16.14 33.31 -31.36
N PRO A 432 -17.37 33.28 -31.91
CA PRO A 432 -18.42 34.21 -31.50
C PRO A 432 -18.86 33.85 -30.08
N LEU A 433 -18.65 34.78 -29.15
CA LEU A 433 -19.03 34.60 -27.76
C LEU A 433 -20.24 35.49 -27.45
N GLY A 434 -21.36 34.87 -27.08
CA GLY A 434 -22.56 35.57 -26.63
C GLY A 434 -22.40 36.20 -25.25
N VAL A 435 -23.52 36.54 -24.62
CA VAL A 435 -23.58 37.04 -23.24
C VAL A 435 -24.46 36.17 -22.34
N ASP A 436 -25.10 35.13 -22.87
CA ASP A 436 -25.98 34.27 -22.08
C ASP A 436 -25.15 33.17 -21.40
N HIS A 437 -25.20 33.10 -20.06
CA HIS A 437 -24.50 32.11 -19.23
C HIS A 437 -23.00 31.98 -19.53
N LEU A 438 -22.23 33.00 -19.12
CA LEU A 438 -20.78 33.05 -19.37
C LEU A 438 -19.98 32.30 -18.30
N ALA A 439 -19.18 31.34 -18.75
CA ALA A 439 -18.08 30.84 -17.94
C ALA A 439 -16.98 31.92 -17.85
N PRO A 440 -16.28 32.05 -16.71
CA PRO A 440 -15.18 33.01 -16.56
C PRO A 440 -13.93 32.62 -17.38
N SER A 441 -13.84 31.37 -17.80
CA SER A 441 -12.86 30.89 -18.77
C SER A 441 -13.41 29.69 -19.54
N PHE A 442 -12.91 29.47 -20.76
CA PHE A 442 -13.17 28.27 -21.53
C PHE A 442 -11.90 27.44 -21.66
N LEU A 443 -12.04 26.11 -21.58
CA LEU A 443 -10.98 25.22 -21.98
C LEU A 443 -10.82 25.28 -23.51
N LEU A 444 -9.61 25.59 -23.95
CA LEU A 444 -9.12 25.42 -25.31
C LEU A 444 -8.41 24.07 -25.40
N SER A 445 -8.91 23.21 -26.27
CA SER A 445 -8.25 21.97 -26.67
C SER A 445 -7.94 22.06 -28.15
N ALA A 446 -6.69 21.83 -28.53
CA ALA A 446 -6.26 21.78 -29.92
C ALA A 446 -5.48 20.49 -30.18
N THR A 447 -5.85 19.82 -31.27
CA THR A 447 -5.22 18.58 -31.74
C THR A 447 -4.76 18.78 -33.17
N LEU A 448 -3.50 18.48 -33.46
CA LEU A 448 -2.96 18.55 -34.81
C LEU A 448 -2.39 17.21 -35.24
N THR A 449 -2.67 16.84 -36.49
CA THR A 449 -2.05 15.70 -37.19
C THR A 449 -1.44 16.18 -38.50
N ALA A 450 -0.35 15.57 -38.93
CA ALA A 450 0.28 15.89 -40.21
C ALA A 450 0.59 14.62 -41.01
N ARG A 451 0.84 14.78 -42.31
CA ARG A 451 1.26 13.72 -43.22
C ARG A 451 2.52 14.15 -43.96
N THR A 452 3.56 13.34 -43.94
CA THR A 452 4.85 13.68 -44.59
C THR A 452 4.78 13.53 -46.10
N SER A 453 5.79 14.05 -46.81
CA SER A 453 6.01 13.82 -48.24
C SER A 453 7.45 13.32 -48.45
N PRO A 454 7.71 12.35 -49.35
CA PRO A 454 6.78 11.72 -50.28
C PRO A 454 6.17 10.40 -49.79
N THR A 455 6.54 9.88 -48.63
CA THR A 455 6.09 8.55 -48.19
C THR A 455 4.77 8.55 -47.43
N HIS A 456 4.25 9.74 -47.12
CA HIS A 456 2.94 9.91 -46.52
C HIS A 456 2.78 9.28 -45.13
N HIS A 457 3.84 9.35 -44.32
CA HIS A 457 3.81 8.92 -42.91
C HIS A 457 2.88 9.83 -42.11
N ASN A 458 2.11 9.23 -41.19
CA ASN A 458 1.29 9.99 -40.26
C ASN A 458 2.13 10.48 -39.08
N LEU A 459 1.95 11.75 -38.73
CA LEU A 459 2.57 12.43 -37.61
C LEU A 459 1.50 12.97 -36.64
N GLY A 460 1.84 13.03 -35.35
CA GLY A 460 0.91 13.38 -34.28
C GLY A 460 0.01 12.21 -33.85
N PRO A 461 -1.09 12.48 -33.11
CA PRO A 461 -1.57 13.81 -32.79
C PRO A 461 -0.69 14.52 -31.74
N ILE A 462 -0.46 15.82 -31.93
CA ILE A 462 0.05 16.70 -30.86
C ILE A 462 -1.14 17.40 -30.20
N HIS A 463 -1.10 17.52 -28.87
CA HIS A 463 -2.18 18.11 -28.08
C HIS A 463 -1.73 19.34 -27.30
N LEU A 464 -2.58 20.36 -27.33
CA LEU A 464 -2.52 21.51 -26.45
C LEU A 464 -3.85 21.64 -25.72
N THR A 465 -3.76 21.70 -24.41
CA THR A 465 -4.84 22.12 -23.53
C THR A 465 -4.42 23.40 -22.83
N GLY A 466 -5.32 24.38 -22.78
CA GLY A 466 -5.08 25.65 -22.12
C GLY A 466 -6.38 26.36 -21.80
N ASN A 467 -6.33 27.34 -20.91
CA ASN A 467 -7.50 28.15 -20.57
C ASN A 467 -7.48 29.45 -21.36
N ILE A 468 -8.66 29.87 -21.81
CA ILE A 468 -8.91 31.19 -22.39
C ILE A 468 -9.81 31.95 -21.41
N ALA A 469 -9.32 33.04 -20.85
CA ALA A 469 -10.09 33.88 -19.94
C ALA A 469 -11.18 34.66 -20.67
N VAL A 470 -12.36 34.79 -20.07
CA VAL A 470 -13.44 35.63 -20.60
C VAL A 470 -13.35 37.01 -19.97
N THR A 471 -13.20 38.03 -20.81
CA THR A 471 -13.23 39.44 -20.41
C THR A 471 -14.64 39.97 -20.57
N LEU A 472 -15.23 40.44 -19.48
CA LEU A 472 -16.55 41.05 -19.48
C LEU A 472 -16.48 42.53 -19.94
N PRO A 473 -17.60 43.11 -20.44
CA PRO A 473 -17.64 44.53 -20.74
C PRO A 473 -17.35 45.37 -19.48
N PRO A 474 -16.70 46.54 -19.62
CA PRO A 474 -16.21 47.33 -18.48
C PRO A 474 -17.30 47.82 -17.52
N ALA A 475 -18.57 47.79 -17.91
CA ALA A 475 -19.72 48.12 -17.07
C ALA A 475 -20.06 47.03 -16.03
N PHE A 476 -19.58 45.80 -16.21
CA PHE A 476 -19.85 44.67 -15.32
C PHE A 476 -18.78 44.52 -14.22
N PRO A 477 -19.14 43.91 -13.07
CA PRO A 477 -18.15 43.52 -12.08
C PRO A 477 -17.33 42.31 -12.55
N THR A 478 -16.12 42.16 -12.00
CA THR A 478 -15.30 40.95 -12.20
C THR A 478 -15.32 40.05 -10.97
N VAL A 479 -15.28 38.74 -11.20
CA VAL A 479 -15.40 37.70 -10.16
C VAL A 479 -14.16 36.81 -10.20
N VAL A 480 -13.52 36.61 -9.04
CA VAL A 480 -12.30 35.77 -8.89
C VAL A 480 -12.45 34.91 -7.63
N PRO A 481 -12.13 33.61 -7.65
CA PRO A 481 -11.54 32.83 -8.75
C PRO A 481 -12.54 32.47 -9.86
N ALA A 482 -12.01 32.02 -11.01
CA ALA A 482 -12.81 31.53 -12.14
C ALA A 482 -13.41 30.13 -11.92
N GLN A 483 -12.93 29.40 -10.91
CA GLN A 483 -13.45 28.11 -10.49
C GLN A 483 -13.50 28.10 -8.97
N LEU A 484 -14.57 27.53 -8.41
CA LEU A 484 -14.77 27.38 -6.99
C LEU A 484 -14.29 26.00 -6.55
N ASP A 485 -13.22 25.97 -5.78
CA ASP A 485 -12.83 24.78 -5.04
C ASP A 485 -13.20 24.94 -3.57
N PHE A 486 -14.12 24.11 -3.09
CA PHE A 486 -14.50 24.06 -1.68
C PHE A 486 -13.54 23.19 -0.85
N GLY A 487 -12.57 22.54 -1.50
CA GLY A 487 -11.56 21.69 -0.90
C GLY A 487 -12.09 20.29 -0.56
N HIS A 488 -11.56 19.72 0.52
CA HIS A 488 -11.85 18.36 0.95
C HIS A 488 -12.82 18.31 2.15
N LEU A 489 -13.89 17.51 2.04
CA LEU A 489 -14.85 17.24 3.10
C LEU A 489 -14.83 15.76 3.52
N THR A 490 -14.52 15.52 4.80
CA THR A 490 -14.64 14.19 5.41
C THR A 490 -15.94 14.08 6.21
N GLY A 491 -16.78 13.10 5.92
CA GLY A 491 -18.05 12.89 6.62
C GLY A 491 -19.16 13.85 6.22
N ALA A 492 -20.04 14.14 7.18
CA ALA A 492 -21.13 15.10 7.00
C ALA A 492 -20.69 16.47 7.51
N GLY A 493 -21.01 17.53 6.76
CA GLY A 493 -20.65 18.89 7.13
C GLY A 493 -20.80 19.85 5.95
N SER A 494 -20.23 21.04 6.11
CA SER A 494 -20.18 22.06 5.09
C SER A 494 -18.76 22.59 4.91
N LYS A 495 -18.47 23.10 3.72
CA LYS A 495 -17.24 23.81 3.40
C LYS A 495 -17.58 25.11 2.71
N SER A 496 -16.73 26.11 2.90
CA SER A 496 -16.92 27.43 2.32
C SER A 496 -15.78 27.77 1.37
N ALA A 497 -16.11 28.43 0.28
CA ALA A 497 -15.20 29.03 -0.68
C ALA A 497 -15.51 30.52 -0.77
N GLN A 498 -14.47 31.35 -0.87
CA GLN A 498 -14.64 32.80 -0.98
C GLN A 498 -14.51 33.26 -2.42
N VAL A 499 -15.35 34.22 -2.79
CA VAL A 499 -15.30 34.87 -4.09
C VAL A 499 -15.06 36.35 -3.90
N THR A 500 -13.98 36.85 -4.50
CA THR A 500 -13.69 38.28 -4.54
C THR A 500 -14.36 38.91 -5.75
N ILE A 501 -15.24 39.86 -5.48
CA ILE A 501 -15.96 40.65 -6.47
C ILE A 501 -15.31 42.03 -6.54
N THR A 502 -14.92 42.48 -7.73
CA THR A 502 -14.48 43.85 -7.97
C THR A 502 -15.54 44.59 -8.77
N GLY A 503 -15.96 45.76 -8.28
CA GLY A 503 -16.96 46.59 -8.93
C GLY A 503 -16.45 47.18 -10.25
N SER A 504 -17.37 47.59 -11.11
CA SER A 504 -17.04 48.20 -12.41
C SER A 504 -16.27 49.52 -12.23
N GLU A 505 -15.45 49.86 -13.22
CA GLU A 505 -14.81 51.18 -13.34
C GLU A 505 -15.79 52.30 -13.72
N LEU A 506 -17.01 51.97 -14.16
CA LEU A 506 -18.01 52.92 -14.63
C LEU A 506 -19.06 53.29 -13.57
N GLY A 507 -19.22 52.48 -12.52
CA GLY A 507 -20.18 52.76 -11.46
C GLY A 507 -20.37 51.61 -10.46
N ALA A 508 -21.36 51.74 -9.59
CA ALA A 508 -21.72 50.70 -8.63
C ALA A 508 -22.36 49.50 -9.34
N THR A 509 -22.02 48.30 -8.91
CA THR A 509 -22.53 47.04 -9.47
C THR A 509 -23.14 46.17 -8.38
N LYS A 510 -23.80 45.08 -8.78
CA LYS A 510 -24.41 44.13 -7.85
C LYS A 510 -24.16 42.70 -8.34
N VAL A 511 -23.89 41.79 -7.42
CA VAL A 511 -23.72 40.35 -7.70
C VAL A 511 -24.61 39.55 -6.76
N CYS A 512 -25.40 38.62 -7.30
CA CYS A 512 -26.31 37.77 -6.53
C CYS A 512 -26.04 36.28 -6.82
N LEU A 513 -26.17 35.42 -5.81
CA LEU A 513 -26.25 33.98 -6.04
C LEU A 513 -27.64 33.66 -6.60
N LYS A 514 -27.71 33.04 -7.78
CA LYS A 514 -28.99 32.70 -8.41
C LYS A 514 -29.42 31.27 -8.12
N SER A 515 -28.51 30.33 -8.35
CA SER A 515 -28.73 28.90 -8.15
C SER A 515 -27.40 28.15 -8.14
N SER A 516 -27.41 26.93 -7.63
CA SER A 516 -26.35 25.96 -7.87
C SER A 516 -26.92 24.65 -8.43
N GLU A 517 -26.17 24.01 -9.31
CA GLU A 517 -26.49 22.68 -9.84
C GLU A 517 -25.26 21.81 -9.62
N ILE A 518 -25.23 21.10 -8.49
CA ILE A 518 -24.10 20.26 -8.06
C ILE A 518 -24.50 18.78 -8.07
N SER A 519 -23.84 17.99 -8.89
CA SER A 519 -23.92 16.53 -8.89
C SER A 519 -23.01 15.96 -7.80
N LEU A 520 -23.60 15.25 -6.83
CA LEU A 520 -22.87 14.53 -5.78
C LEU A 520 -22.45 13.14 -6.27
N PRO A 521 -21.40 12.50 -5.70
CA PRO A 521 -20.99 11.16 -6.09
C PRO A 521 -22.17 10.17 -6.06
N GLY A 522 -22.40 9.49 -7.17
CA GLY A 522 -23.51 8.54 -7.33
C GLY A 522 -24.87 9.17 -7.69
N GLN A 523 -24.94 10.49 -7.84
CA GLN A 523 -26.15 11.19 -8.31
C GLN A 523 -25.93 11.77 -9.71
N THR A 524 -26.91 11.59 -10.59
CA THR A 524 -26.89 12.08 -11.98
C THR A 524 -27.63 13.40 -12.17
N LYS A 525 -28.41 13.83 -11.17
CA LYS A 525 -29.10 15.12 -11.16
C LYS A 525 -28.37 16.07 -10.22
N GLY A 526 -28.11 17.28 -10.70
CA GLY A 526 -27.59 18.32 -9.84
C GLY A 526 -28.60 18.72 -8.77
N VAL A 527 -28.10 19.01 -7.58
CA VAL A 527 -28.86 19.55 -6.47
C VAL A 527 -28.39 20.97 -6.17
N ASP A 528 -29.31 21.80 -5.70
CA ASP A 528 -28.95 23.09 -5.13
C ASP A 528 -28.35 22.84 -3.74
N ALA A 529 -27.03 22.95 -3.65
CA ALA A 529 -26.24 22.59 -2.47
C ALA A 529 -25.37 23.74 -1.96
N VAL A 530 -25.31 24.85 -2.67
CA VAL A 530 -24.51 26.03 -2.32
C VAL A 530 -25.42 27.16 -1.85
N ALA A 531 -25.12 27.70 -0.68
CA ALA A 531 -25.76 28.89 -0.15
C ALA A 531 -24.74 30.03 -0.03
N SER A 532 -25.18 31.27 -0.16
CA SER A 532 -24.34 32.45 0.13
C SER A 532 -24.69 33.02 1.52
N GLU A 533 -23.71 33.64 2.17
CA GLU A 533 -23.96 34.37 3.43
C GLU A 533 -24.94 35.54 3.22
N HIS A 534 -24.85 36.19 2.07
CA HIS A 534 -25.71 37.29 1.64
C HIS A 534 -26.32 36.96 0.28
N ASP A 535 -27.63 37.18 0.09
CA ASP A 535 -28.32 36.90 -1.18
C ASP A 535 -27.72 37.69 -2.35
N CYS A 536 -27.33 38.94 -2.08
CA CYS A 536 -26.67 39.81 -3.04
C CYS A 536 -25.67 40.74 -2.35
N VAL A 537 -24.58 41.03 -3.05
CA VAL A 537 -23.56 42.01 -2.63
C VAL A 537 -23.55 43.18 -3.60
N GLN A 538 -23.77 44.39 -3.08
CA GLN A 538 -23.53 45.62 -3.84
C GLN A 538 -22.06 46.03 -3.71
N VAL A 539 -21.45 46.37 -4.83
CA VAL A 539 -20.02 46.70 -4.90
C VAL A 539 -19.89 48.11 -5.49
N PRO A 540 -19.37 49.08 -4.72
CA PRO A 540 -19.08 50.41 -5.24
C PRO A 540 -18.07 50.37 -6.39
N ARG A 541 -18.00 51.47 -7.15
CA ARG A 541 -17.06 51.66 -8.26
C ARG A 541 -15.63 51.26 -7.87
N ALA A 542 -15.02 50.37 -8.63
CA ALA A 542 -13.65 49.85 -8.44
C ALA A 542 -13.34 49.27 -7.03
N ALA A 543 -14.35 49.09 -6.17
CA ALA A 543 -14.16 48.55 -4.83
C ALA A 543 -14.14 47.01 -4.88
N LYS A 544 -13.48 46.40 -3.90
CA LYS A 544 -13.49 44.94 -3.70
C LYS A 544 -14.41 44.56 -2.56
N ARG A 545 -15.19 43.50 -2.73
CA ARG A 545 -16.01 42.86 -1.71
C ARG A 545 -15.86 41.35 -1.82
N THR A 546 -16.05 40.65 -0.71
CA THR A 546 -16.05 39.18 -0.67
C THR A 546 -17.48 38.67 -0.58
N LEU A 547 -17.74 37.53 -1.21
CA LEU A 547 -18.95 36.75 -1.09
C LEU A 547 -18.57 35.33 -0.67
N ASP A 548 -18.99 34.94 0.52
CA ASP A 548 -18.73 33.62 1.06
C ASP A 548 -19.84 32.66 0.60
N LEU A 549 -19.43 31.62 -0.12
CA LEU A 549 -20.30 30.56 -0.61
C LEU A 549 -20.03 29.31 0.22
N THR A 550 -21.08 28.65 0.69
CA THR A 550 -21.00 27.45 1.53
C THR A 550 -21.72 26.30 0.87
N MET A 551 -21.01 25.21 0.59
CA MET A 551 -21.58 23.98 0.08
C MET A 551 -21.88 22.98 1.20
N THR A 552 -23.09 22.44 1.21
CA THR A 552 -23.55 21.49 2.24
C THR A 552 -24.16 20.24 1.59
N PRO A 553 -23.37 19.19 1.33
CA PRO A 553 -23.89 17.92 0.84
C PRO A 553 -24.79 17.25 1.87
N LYS A 554 -25.87 16.62 1.40
CA LYS A 554 -26.79 15.86 2.24
C LYS A 554 -26.36 14.40 2.47
N VAL A 555 -25.32 13.95 1.78
CA VAL A 555 -24.81 12.57 1.83
C VAL A 555 -23.29 12.58 2.03
N SER A 556 -22.75 11.53 2.65
CA SER A 556 -21.31 11.27 2.68
C SER A 556 -20.98 10.14 1.71
N ALA A 557 -20.00 10.37 0.83
CA ALA A 557 -19.57 9.45 -0.22
C ALA A 557 -18.08 9.66 -0.50
N ASP A 558 -17.46 8.67 -1.17
CA ASP A 558 -16.10 8.82 -1.69
C ASP A 558 -16.17 9.25 -3.15
N GLY A 559 -15.39 10.27 -3.52
CA GLY A 559 -15.33 10.80 -4.87
C GLY A 559 -15.40 12.33 -4.87
N ILE A 560 -15.99 12.90 -5.91
CA ILE A 560 -16.07 14.34 -6.08
C ILE A 560 -17.49 14.83 -6.43
N ALA A 561 -17.91 15.88 -5.72
CA ALA A 561 -19.08 16.67 -6.06
C ALA A 561 -18.70 17.71 -7.11
N ARG A 562 -19.44 17.79 -8.22
CA ARG A 562 -19.16 18.73 -9.33
C ARG A 562 -20.41 19.40 -9.85
N GLY A 563 -20.26 20.63 -10.30
CA GLY A 563 -21.31 21.30 -11.03
C GLY A 563 -21.03 22.77 -11.24
N ASN A 564 -22.09 23.57 -11.33
CA ASN A 564 -21.97 24.99 -11.59
C ASN A 564 -22.69 25.80 -10.51
N VAL A 565 -22.07 26.89 -10.09
CA VAL A 565 -22.68 27.96 -9.30
C VAL A 565 -22.98 29.12 -10.23
N VAL A 566 -24.25 29.48 -10.34
CA VAL A 566 -24.71 30.55 -11.23
C VAL A 566 -24.84 31.85 -10.44
N LEU A 567 -24.04 32.85 -10.80
CA LEU A 567 -24.12 34.20 -10.28
C LEU A 567 -24.82 35.11 -11.29
N GLU A 568 -25.70 35.97 -10.80
CA GLU A 568 -26.29 37.08 -11.57
C GLU A 568 -25.46 38.33 -11.33
N LEU A 569 -24.80 38.82 -12.38
CA LEU A 569 -23.98 40.03 -12.38
C LEU A 569 -24.80 41.17 -12.95
N GLN A 570 -24.95 42.26 -12.19
CA GLN A 570 -25.60 43.48 -12.63
C GLN A 570 -24.56 44.58 -12.85
N SER A 571 -24.58 45.17 -14.04
CA SER A 571 -23.70 46.25 -14.45
C SER A 571 -24.09 47.60 -13.84
N SER A 572 -23.23 48.61 -14.02
CA SER A 572 -23.48 49.97 -13.56
C SER A 572 -24.64 50.69 -14.25
N ASP A 573 -25.02 50.25 -15.45
CA ASP A 573 -26.18 50.74 -16.22
C ASP A 573 -27.45 49.89 -16.02
N GLY A 574 -27.40 48.89 -15.13
CA GLY A 574 -28.56 48.09 -14.72
C GLY A 574 -28.83 46.85 -15.58
N GLN A 575 -28.01 46.57 -16.58
CA GLN A 575 -28.08 45.32 -17.35
C GLN A 575 -27.64 44.12 -16.50
N THR A 576 -28.21 42.95 -16.79
CA THR A 576 -27.91 41.71 -16.05
C THR A 576 -27.28 40.66 -16.96
N LEU A 577 -26.36 39.90 -16.39
CA LEU A 577 -25.59 38.85 -17.04
C LEU A 577 -25.51 37.64 -16.10
N LEU A 578 -25.70 36.43 -16.62
CA LEU A 578 -25.52 35.22 -15.82
C LEU A 578 -24.10 34.70 -16.03
N SER A 579 -23.36 34.49 -14.95
CA SER A 579 -22.04 33.87 -14.94
C SER A 579 -22.08 32.51 -14.28
N SER A 580 -21.57 31.49 -14.96
CA SER A 580 -21.53 30.10 -14.49
C SER A 580 -20.12 29.76 -14.02
N LEU A 581 -19.92 29.67 -12.70
CA LEU A 581 -18.64 29.26 -12.12
C LEU A 581 -18.63 27.75 -11.91
N PRO A 582 -17.71 27.01 -12.54
CA PRO A 582 -17.49 25.61 -12.21
C PRO A 582 -17.14 25.47 -10.72
N ALA A 583 -17.73 24.48 -10.06
CA ALA A 583 -17.55 24.21 -8.65
C ALA A 583 -17.21 22.74 -8.41
N SER A 584 -16.26 22.50 -7.51
CA SER A 584 -15.84 21.17 -7.10
C SER A 584 -15.62 21.06 -5.60
N MET A 585 -15.83 19.85 -5.06
CA MET A 585 -15.44 19.49 -3.71
C MET A 585 -15.18 18.00 -3.61
N GLU A 586 -14.04 17.65 -3.04
CA GLU A 586 -13.70 16.27 -2.76
C GLU A 586 -14.43 15.79 -1.51
N MET A 587 -14.91 14.56 -1.54
CA MET A 587 -15.65 13.94 -0.45
C MET A 587 -15.01 12.60 -0.08
N SER A 588 -14.86 12.38 1.23
CA SER A 588 -14.44 11.10 1.79
C SER A 588 -15.33 10.69 2.95
N ARG A 589 -15.52 9.37 3.13
CA ARG A 589 -16.23 8.82 4.28
C ARG A 589 -15.33 8.82 5.52
N PRO A 590 -15.89 9.10 6.72
CA PRO A 590 -15.12 9.09 7.95
C PRO A 590 -14.87 7.63 8.37
N VAL A 591 -13.68 7.38 8.93
CA VAL A 591 -13.39 6.11 9.61
C VAL A 591 -14.14 6.08 10.93
N ASP A 592 -14.88 5.00 11.21
CA ASP A 592 -15.53 4.78 12.50
C ASP A 592 -14.46 4.58 13.58
N GLN A 593 -14.16 5.65 14.32
CA GLN A 593 -13.15 5.67 15.37
C GLN A 593 -13.50 4.70 16.52
N GLY A 594 -14.79 4.50 16.80
CA GLY A 594 -15.23 3.58 17.84
C GLY A 594 -14.88 2.15 17.47
N LYS A 595 -15.25 1.74 16.26
CA LYS A 595 -14.96 0.38 15.75
C LYS A 595 -13.48 0.13 15.55
N ARG A 596 -12.72 1.15 15.12
CA ARG A 596 -11.25 1.06 15.01
C ARG A 596 -10.61 0.76 16.37
N TRP A 597 -10.98 1.50 17.41
CA TRP A 597 -10.41 1.30 18.74
C TRP A 597 -10.88 -0.01 19.37
N GLU A 598 -12.12 -0.43 19.14
CA GLU A 598 -12.61 -1.74 19.58
C GLU A 598 -11.76 -2.89 19.01
N ILE A 599 -11.44 -2.85 17.71
CA ILE A 599 -10.59 -3.85 17.05
C ILE A 599 -9.17 -3.81 17.62
N VAL A 600 -8.58 -2.61 17.77
CA VAL A 600 -7.22 -2.45 18.31
C VAL A 600 -7.13 -2.99 19.74
N VAL A 601 -8.09 -2.63 20.61
CA VAL A 601 -8.14 -3.12 21.99
C VAL A 601 -8.37 -4.62 22.02
N GLY A 602 -9.24 -5.16 21.18
CA GLY A 602 -9.48 -6.59 21.05
C GLY A 602 -8.20 -7.36 20.67
N LEU A 603 -7.48 -6.91 19.65
CA LEU A 603 -6.23 -7.53 19.21
C LEU A 603 -5.13 -7.43 20.29
N LEU A 604 -5.04 -6.30 21.00
CA LEU A 604 -4.10 -6.12 22.10
C LEU A 604 -4.39 -7.07 23.27
N LEU A 605 -5.67 -7.25 23.62
CA LEU A 605 -6.09 -8.22 24.63
C LEU A 605 -5.74 -9.65 24.22
N VAL A 606 -5.97 -10.02 22.96
CA VAL A 606 -5.58 -11.35 22.43
C VAL A 606 -4.07 -11.53 22.49
N ALA A 607 -3.29 -10.53 22.08
CA ALA A 607 -1.83 -10.58 22.12
C ALA A 607 -1.26 -10.73 23.54
N LEU A 608 -1.95 -10.22 24.56
CA LEU A 608 -1.57 -10.37 25.97
C LEU A 608 -2.08 -11.67 26.60
N LEU A 609 -3.32 -12.06 26.30
CA LEU A 609 -3.94 -13.27 26.87
C LEU A 609 -3.33 -14.55 26.31
N PHE A 610 -2.97 -14.59 25.03
CA PHE A 610 -2.41 -15.77 24.39
C PHE A 610 -1.12 -16.28 25.06
N PRO A 611 -0.06 -15.46 25.25
CA PRO A 611 1.15 -15.92 25.95
C PRO A 611 0.88 -16.25 27.43
N LEU A 612 -0.05 -15.55 28.08
CA LEU A 612 -0.43 -15.83 29.47
C LEU A 612 -1.09 -17.21 29.60
N LEU A 613 -2.02 -17.53 28.71
CA LEU A 613 -2.70 -18.82 28.64
C LEU A 613 -1.74 -19.95 28.26
N LEU A 614 -0.79 -19.70 27.35
CA LEU A 614 0.27 -20.65 27.03
C LEU A 614 1.17 -20.93 28.25
N LEU A 615 1.54 -19.91 29.02
CA LEU A 615 2.36 -20.06 30.22
C LEU A 615 1.62 -20.85 31.31
N ILE A 616 0.37 -20.47 31.61
CA ILE A 616 -0.47 -21.16 32.60
C ILE A 616 -0.73 -22.61 32.16
N GLY A 617 -1.03 -22.81 30.87
CA GLY A 617 -1.23 -24.12 30.27
C GLY A 617 0.03 -24.98 30.34
N SER A 618 1.20 -24.45 30.00
CA SER A 618 2.48 -25.16 30.09
C SER A 618 2.80 -25.60 31.53
N ASN A 619 2.64 -24.70 32.51
CA ASN A 619 2.82 -25.02 33.93
C ASN A 619 1.88 -26.14 34.39
N TYR A 620 0.62 -26.12 33.95
CA TYR A 620 -0.40 -27.06 34.39
C TYR A 620 -0.34 -28.43 33.68
N PHE A 621 -0.06 -28.44 32.38
CA PHE A 621 -0.13 -29.64 31.54
C PHE A 621 1.22 -30.29 31.24
N ILE A 622 2.31 -29.51 31.15
CA ILE A 622 3.62 -30.01 30.70
C ILE A 622 4.58 -30.14 31.89
N LEU A 623 4.82 -29.04 32.61
CA LEU A 623 5.86 -28.97 33.66
C LEU A 623 5.45 -29.63 34.99
N GLY A 624 4.15 -29.67 35.30
CA GLY A 624 3.62 -30.23 36.55
C GLY A 624 3.46 -31.76 36.57
N ARG A 625 4.40 -32.52 36.01
CA ARG A 625 4.34 -33.99 35.93
C ARG A 625 5.69 -34.65 36.22
N TYR A 626 5.64 -35.83 36.82
CA TYR A 626 6.79 -36.73 36.90
C TYR A 626 6.82 -37.70 35.73
N SER A 627 8.00 -38.24 35.45
CA SER A 627 8.21 -39.34 34.52
C SER A 627 9.17 -40.38 35.08
N MET A 628 8.80 -41.65 34.99
CA MET A 628 9.60 -42.79 35.40
C MET A 628 9.68 -43.79 34.25
N ALA A 629 10.88 -44.29 33.93
CA ALA A 629 11.10 -45.21 32.82
C ALA A 629 11.41 -46.64 33.31
N SER A 630 11.16 -47.65 32.48
CA SER A 630 11.35 -49.08 32.81
C SER A 630 12.76 -49.49 33.25
N GLY A 631 13.77 -48.65 33.04
CA GLY A 631 15.13 -48.87 33.57
C GLY A 631 15.46 -48.09 34.84
N THR A 632 14.46 -47.49 35.51
CA THR A 632 14.64 -46.84 36.82
C THR A 632 14.96 -47.90 37.86
N ARG A 633 15.92 -47.63 38.75
CA ARG A 633 16.33 -48.55 39.81
C ARG A 633 16.10 -47.93 41.18
N THR A 634 15.74 -48.77 42.13
CA THR A 634 15.52 -48.39 43.52
C THR A 634 16.36 -49.26 44.44
N ALA A 635 16.95 -48.65 45.49
CA ALA A 635 17.55 -49.36 46.60
C ALA A 635 16.93 -48.93 47.92
N ARG A 636 16.89 -49.85 48.89
CA ARG A 636 16.43 -49.61 50.25
C ARG A 636 17.50 -50.12 51.20
N ARG A 637 17.95 -49.26 52.12
CA ARG A 637 18.98 -49.64 53.10
C ARG A 637 18.66 -49.11 54.49
N PRO A 638 18.75 -49.95 55.54
CA PRO A 638 18.69 -49.49 56.93
C PRO A 638 19.88 -48.57 57.25
N VAL A 639 19.59 -47.46 57.89
CA VAL A 639 20.57 -46.42 58.23
C VAL A 639 20.37 -45.94 59.65
N ILE A 640 21.44 -45.47 60.27
CA ILE A 640 21.44 -44.82 61.57
C ILE A 640 21.74 -43.34 61.34
N VAL A 641 20.92 -42.46 61.90
CA VAL A 641 21.13 -41.01 61.87
C VAL A 641 21.63 -40.53 63.22
N GLY A 642 22.79 -39.88 63.22
CA GLY A 642 23.35 -39.20 64.38
C GLY A 642 23.71 -37.74 64.08
N PRO A 643 24.21 -37.00 65.08
CA PRO A 643 24.61 -35.59 64.93
C PRO A 643 25.68 -35.38 63.85
N ASP A 644 26.56 -36.37 63.67
CA ASP A 644 27.63 -36.34 62.66
C ASP A 644 27.18 -36.76 61.24
N GLY A 645 25.91 -37.15 61.07
CA GLY A 645 25.33 -37.53 59.78
C GLY A 645 24.83 -38.98 59.69
N LEU A 646 24.71 -39.45 58.44
CA LEU A 646 24.14 -40.75 58.07
C LEU A 646 25.20 -41.86 58.11
N ARG A 647 24.96 -42.92 58.90
CA ARG A 647 25.79 -44.13 58.96
C ARG A 647 24.98 -45.37 58.56
N ALA A 648 25.64 -46.41 58.07
CA ALA A 648 24.95 -47.66 57.79
C ALA A 648 24.73 -48.43 59.10
N GLU A 649 23.70 -49.27 59.17
CA GLU A 649 23.51 -50.12 60.36
C GLU A 649 24.61 -51.20 60.49
N ASP A 650 25.25 -51.55 59.38
CA ASP A 650 26.29 -52.58 59.25
C ASP A 650 27.71 -52.02 59.05
N GLY A 651 27.92 -50.69 59.14
CA GLY A 651 29.24 -50.08 58.97
C GLY A 651 29.28 -48.54 59.07
N ASP A 652 30.49 -47.97 59.06
CA ASP A 652 30.72 -46.53 59.32
C ASP A 652 30.27 -45.61 58.18
N ARG A 653 30.07 -46.12 56.95
CA ARG A 653 29.61 -45.35 55.78
C ARG A 653 28.50 -46.09 55.07
N VAL A 654 27.52 -45.34 54.55
CA VAL A 654 26.46 -45.91 53.70
C VAL A 654 27.00 -46.13 52.29
N ALA A 655 27.43 -47.35 51.98
CA ALA A 655 28.08 -47.71 50.71
C ALA A 655 27.20 -48.64 49.87
N LEU A 656 26.53 -48.12 48.85
CA LEU A 656 25.57 -48.85 48.01
C LEU A 656 26.27 -49.94 47.18
N GLU A 657 25.75 -51.17 47.22
CA GLU A 657 26.23 -52.25 46.34
C GLU A 657 25.38 -52.36 45.06
N ALA A 658 25.98 -52.86 43.98
CA ALA A 658 25.26 -53.06 42.72
C ALA A 658 24.08 -54.04 42.84
N SER A 659 24.18 -55.00 43.76
CA SER A 659 23.13 -55.99 44.10
C SER A 659 21.91 -55.36 44.78
N GLU A 660 22.06 -54.20 45.42
CA GLU A 660 21.00 -53.51 46.16
C GLU A 660 20.10 -52.65 45.26
N LEU A 661 20.54 -52.35 44.02
CA LEU A 661 19.78 -51.59 43.03
C LEU A 661 18.84 -52.50 42.23
N HIS A 662 17.57 -52.49 42.62
CA HIS A 662 16.53 -53.30 42.00
C HIS A 662 15.83 -52.51 40.90
N ASN A 663 15.61 -53.12 39.73
CA ASN A 663 14.83 -52.49 38.67
C ASN A 663 13.36 -52.35 39.11
N VAL A 664 12.78 -51.20 38.83
CA VAL A 664 11.36 -50.95 39.03
C VAL A 664 10.54 -51.74 38.02
N ALA A 665 9.53 -52.47 38.48
CA ALA A 665 8.65 -53.28 37.63
C ALA A 665 7.59 -52.45 36.88
N ILE A 666 8.02 -51.55 36.00
CA ILE A 666 7.15 -50.79 35.08
C ILE A 666 7.50 -51.07 33.62
N SER A 667 6.49 -51.06 32.75
CA SER A 667 6.67 -51.19 31.31
C SER A 667 6.61 -49.82 30.63
N GLY A 668 7.63 -49.47 29.85
CA GLY A 668 7.69 -48.20 29.12
C GLY A 668 7.99 -46.99 30.01
N ILE A 669 7.23 -45.90 29.82
CA ILE A 669 7.37 -44.65 30.58
C ILE A 669 6.04 -44.33 31.25
N GLU A 670 6.04 -44.26 32.58
CA GLU A 670 4.90 -43.78 33.36
C GLU A 670 5.02 -42.27 33.53
N ARG A 671 3.96 -41.52 33.24
CA ARG A 671 3.88 -40.06 33.46
C ARG A 671 2.65 -39.73 34.27
N GLY A 672 2.83 -38.93 35.32
CA GLY A 672 1.74 -38.65 36.24
C GLY A 672 1.98 -37.43 37.11
N VAL A 673 0.88 -36.84 37.56
CA VAL A 673 0.88 -35.81 38.62
C VAL A 673 1.15 -36.47 39.97
N ARG A 674 0.81 -37.75 40.10
CA ARG A 674 1.12 -38.59 41.26
C ARG A 674 1.73 -39.90 40.76
N ILE A 675 2.93 -40.24 41.21
CA ILE A 675 3.60 -41.51 40.88
C ILE A 675 4.05 -42.16 42.18
N ARG A 676 3.62 -43.40 42.42
CA ARG A 676 4.13 -44.21 43.53
C ARG A 676 5.47 -44.80 43.12
N VAL A 677 6.49 -44.68 43.97
CA VAL A 677 7.81 -45.26 43.69
C VAL A 677 7.80 -46.73 44.12
N PRO A 678 7.85 -47.70 43.19
CA PRO A 678 7.75 -49.12 43.55
C PRO A 678 8.96 -49.55 44.40
N GLY A 679 8.73 -50.49 45.33
CA GLY A 679 9.76 -50.90 46.29
C GLY A 679 9.97 -49.94 47.48
N THR A 680 9.24 -48.82 47.53
CA THR A 680 9.32 -47.84 48.62
C THR A 680 7.92 -47.42 49.12
N PRO A 681 7.79 -46.87 50.33
CA PRO A 681 6.54 -46.26 50.81
C PRO A 681 6.28 -44.87 50.20
N ILE A 682 7.14 -44.37 49.30
CA ILE A 682 7.15 -42.99 48.83
C ILE A 682 6.23 -42.80 47.63
N THR A 683 5.50 -41.68 47.62
CA THR A 683 4.70 -41.23 46.48
C THR A 683 5.03 -39.80 46.13
N LEU A 684 5.41 -39.56 44.89
CA LEU A 684 5.71 -38.24 44.36
C LEU A 684 4.41 -37.58 43.92
N VAL A 685 4.18 -36.34 44.33
CA VAL A 685 3.00 -35.53 44.01
C VAL A 685 3.44 -34.18 43.46
N ALA A 686 2.92 -33.79 42.30
CA ALA A 686 3.15 -32.50 41.69
C ALA A 686 2.02 -31.55 42.10
N ARG A 687 2.34 -30.55 42.93
CA ARG A 687 1.38 -29.51 43.33
C ARG A 687 1.31 -28.47 42.21
N ARG A 688 0.18 -28.47 41.51
CA ARG A 688 -0.13 -27.56 40.40
C ARG A 688 -1.11 -26.50 40.88
N VAL A 689 -0.86 -25.24 40.52
CA VAL A 689 -1.77 -24.11 40.79
C VAL A 689 -2.07 -23.45 39.45
N LEU A 690 -3.33 -23.08 39.20
CA LEU A 690 -3.74 -22.23 38.07
C LEU A 690 -3.20 -20.80 38.30
N SER A 691 -1.88 -20.63 38.15
CA SER A 691 -1.18 -19.38 38.40
C SER A 691 0.09 -19.29 37.57
N LEU A 692 0.70 -18.11 37.56
CA LEU A 692 2.01 -17.87 36.93
C LEU A 692 3.18 -18.47 37.72
N ARG A 693 2.93 -19.04 38.90
CA ARG A 693 3.98 -19.69 39.71
C ARG A 693 4.34 -21.05 39.12
N ALA A 694 5.64 -21.38 39.14
CA ALA A 694 6.12 -22.70 38.74
C ALA A 694 5.49 -23.80 39.61
N PRO A 695 5.14 -24.96 39.03
CA PRO A 695 4.67 -26.10 39.80
C PRO A 695 5.78 -26.60 40.75
N ARG A 696 5.38 -27.19 41.89
CA ARG A 696 6.32 -27.74 42.88
C ARG A 696 6.16 -29.24 43.01
N GLY A 697 7.27 -29.94 43.18
CA GLY A 697 7.29 -31.36 43.45
C GLY A 697 7.43 -31.64 44.94
N ILE A 698 6.61 -32.56 45.47
CA ILE A 698 6.74 -33.09 46.82
C ILE A 698 6.77 -34.62 46.78
N ALA A 699 7.50 -35.23 47.70
CA ALA A 699 7.46 -36.64 48.01
C ALA A 699 6.69 -36.82 49.32
N VAL A 700 5.78 -37.77 49.36
CA VAL A 700 4.93 -38.09 50.51
C VAL A 700 5.25 -39.50 50.96
N ASN A 701 5.56 -39.67 52.24
CA ASN A 701 5.78 -40.99 52.81
C ASN A 701 4.46 -41.58 53.31
N ASN A 702 3.97 -42.64 52.66
CA ASN A 702 2.70 -43.27 53.04
C ASN A 702 2.79 -44.08 54.35
N ALA A 703 3.99 -44.32 54.88
CA ALA A 703 4.17 -44.93 56.20
C ALA A 703 3.98 -43.91 57.35
N HIS A 704 3.71 -42.63 57.04
CA HIS A 704 3.57 -41.53 57.99
C HIS A 704 4.79 -41.27 58.90
N THR A 705 5.96 -41.79 58.52
CA THR A 705 7.24 -41.48 59.15
C THR A 705 7.88 -40.24 58.55
N ARG A 706 8.78 -39.57 59.29
CA ARG A 706 9.35 -38.31 58.81
C ARG A 706 10.19 -38.54 57.57
N LEU A 707 9.97 -37.76 56.52
CA LEU A 707 10.65 -37.92 55.23
C LEU A 707 11.58 -36.75 54.96
N PHE A 708 12.80 -37.06 54.56
CA PHE A 708 13.80 -36.10 54.12
C PHE A 708 14.28 -36.42 52.72
N SER A 709 14.62 -35.40 51.93
CA SER A 709 15.14 -35.55 50.56
C SER A 709 16.43 -34.76 50.37
N GLY A 710 17.25 -35.19 49.40
CA GLY A 710 18.54 -34.54 49.09
C GLY A 710 18.45 -33.44 48.02
N THR A 711 17.23 -33.14 47.56
CA THR A 711 16.98 -32.30 46.39
C THR A 711 16.85 -30.82 46.71
N GLU A 712 16.15 -30.45 47.79
CA GLU A 712 16.00 -29.06 48.25
C GLU A 712 16.08 -28.98 49.78
N PRO A 713 16.52 -27.85 50.38
CA PRO A 713 16.56 -27.71 51.83
C PRO A 713 15.17 -27.83 52.46
N HIS A 714 15.07 -28.58 53.56
CA HIS A 714 13.84 -28.65 54.33
C HIS A 714 13.56 -27.32 55.01
N THR A 715 12.33 -26.81 54.87
CA THR A 715 11.83 -25.69 55.65
C THR A 715 11.00 -26.20 56.83
N VAL A 716 11.15 -25.59 58.01
CA VAL A 716 10.46 -25.94 59.27
C VAL A 716 8.93 -26.03 59.14
N ALA A 717 8.35 -25.39 58.12
CA ALA A 717 6.90 -25.38 57.85
C ALA A 717 6.36 -26.59 57.05
N SER A 718 7.21 -27.52 56.60
CA SER A 718 6.76 -28.68 55.81
C SER A 718 6.09 -29.74 56.72
N PRO A 719 4.97 -30.38 56.28
CA PRO A 719 4.37 -31.47 57.03
C PRO A 719 5.38 -32.58 57.31
N ARG A 720 5.30 -33.20 58.49
CA ARG A 720 6.31 -34.15 58.99
C ARG A 720 6.66 -35.27 58.00
N TYR A 721 5.74 -35.70 57.14
CA TYR A 721 5.88 -36.81 56.20
C TYR A 721 6.04 -36.38 54.72
N GLU A 722 6.29 -35.09 54.46
CA GLU A 722 6.51 -34.54 53.11
C GLU A 722 7.92 -33.97 52.94
N ALA A 723 8.55 -34.24 51.79
CA ALA A 723 9.86 -33.70 51.43
C ALA A 723 9.83 -33.06 50.03
N PRO A 724 10.50 -31.92 49.79
CA PRO A 724 10.54 -31.30 48.46
C PRO A 724 11.32 -32.16 47.47
N VAL A 725 10.89 -32.23 46.21
CA VAL A 725 11.57 -33.02 45.16
C VAL A 725 11.45 -32.31 43.81
N THR A 726 12.46 -32.48 42.96
CA THR A 726 12.47 -31.91 41.61
C THR A 726 11.42 -32.58 40.72
N LEU A 727 10.61 -31.77 40.02
CA LEU A 727 9.67 -32.25 39.00
C LEU A 727 10.40 -32.77 37.75
N GLY A 728 9.72 -33.58 36.95
CA GLY A 728 10.28 -34.16 35.72
C GLY A 728 10.71 -35.62 35.90
N ARG A 729 11.92 -35.97 35.45
CA ARG A 729 12.39 -37.36 35.56
C ARG A 729 12.67 -37.69 37.03
N VAL A 730 12.11 -38.80 37.50
CA VAL A 730 12.28 -39.22 38.90
C VAL A 730 13.74 -39.58 39.16
N ASP A 731 14.35 -38.85 40.08
CA ASP A 731 15.76 -38.98 40.42
C ASP A 731 16.04 -38.34 41.77
N ALA A 732 16.03 -39.12 42.85
CA ALA A 732 16.09 -38.60 44.20
C ALA A 732 16.53 -39.65 45.22
N VAL A 733 17.11 -39.17 46.33
CA VAL A 733 17.44 -39.97 47.51
C VAL A 733 16.65 -39.43 48.69
N PHE A 734 16.05 -40.33 49.45
CA PHE A 734 15.20 -40.03 50.58
C PHE A 734 15.64 -40.77 51.84
N VAL A 735 15.50 -40.15 53.00
CA VAL A 735 15.66 -40.81 54.30
C VAL A 735 14.35 -40.72 55.05
N SER A 736 13.83 -41.87 55.46
CA SER A 736 12.65 -42.00 56.31
C SER A 736 13.09 -42.32 57.73
N LEU A 737 12.67 -41.50 58.70
CA LEU A 737 12.98 -41.68 60.11
C LEU A 737 11.73 -42.09 60.91
N GLY A 738 11.87 -43.17 61.68
CA GLY A 738 10.90 -43.55 62.70
C GLY A 738 10.87 -42.57 63.88
N SER A 739 9.93 -42.79 64.81
CA SER A 739 9.93 -42.12 66.10
C SER A 739 11.14 -42.55 66.94
N ALA A 740 11.65 -41.67 67.80
CA ALA A 740 12.86 -41.92 68.60
C ALA A 740 12.66 -43.09 69.58
N GLY A 741 13.63 -44.00 69.70
CA GLY A 741 13.72 -44.88 70.87
C GLY A 741 14.09 -44.09 72.13
N ALA A 742 13.77 -44.61 73.31
CA ALA A 742 14.09 -43.94 74.57
C ALA A 742 15.60 -43.95 74.86
N ASN A 743 16.15 -42.78 75.26
CA ASN A 743 17.51 -42.49 75.75
C ASN A 743 18.70 -43.20 75.08
N ASP A 744 19.51 -42.41 74.37
CA ASP A 744 20.85 -42.72 73.83
C ASP A 744 20.93 -43.87 72.80
N GLU A 745 19.80 -44.44 72.36
CA GLU A 745 19.79 -45.38 71.24
C GLU A 745 19.96 -44.66 69.88
N PRO A 746 20.81 -45.20 68.98
CA PRO A 746 20.98 -44.67 67.63
C PRO A 746 19.65 -44.63 66.87
N ARG A 747 19.31 -43.47 66.28
CA ARG A 747 18.04 -43.29 65.56
C ARG A 747 18.06 -44.08 64.26
N ARG A 748 17.34 -45.21 64.24
CA ARG A 748 17.17 -46.05 63.05
C ARG A 748 16.22 -45.43 62.04
N GLY A 749 16.59 -45.52 60.77
CA GLY A 749 15.85 -45.03 59.63
C GLY A 749 16.07 -45.90 58.40
N GLU A 750 15.43 -45.51 57.30
CA GLU A 750 15.59 -46.18 56.01
C GLU A 750 15.97 -45.16 54.93
N LEU A 751 17.06 -45.46 54.23
CA LEU A 751 17.49 -44.77 53.04
C LEU A 751 16.83 -45.40 51.82
N PHE A 752 16.15 -44.59 51.00
CA PHE A 752 15.62 -44.96 49.72
C PHE A 752 16.35 -44.21 48.61
N VAL A 753 16.97 -44.94 47.69
CA VAL A 753 17.65 -44.37 46.52
C VAL A 753 16.78 -44.66 45.31
N VAL A 754 16.49 -43.64 44.50
CA VAL A 754 15.72 -43.78 43.25
C VAL A 754 16.51 -43.12 42.13
N VAL A 755 17.02 -43.91 41.20
CA VAL A 755 17.87 -43.41 40.10
C VAL A 755 17.33 -43.81 38.73
N PRO A 756 17.38 -42.91 37.73
CA PRO A 756 16.91 -43.18 36.38
C PRO A 756 17.84 -44.14 35.63
N PRO A 757 17.39 -44.69 34.48
CA PRO A 757 18.25 -45.50 33.62
C PRO A 757 19.45 -44.70 33.14
N GLY A 758 20.64 -45.30 33.24
CA GLY A 758 21.91 -44.71 32.81
C GLY A 758 22.75 -44.11 33.92
N VAL A 759 22.22 -43.99 35.14
CA VAL A 759 23.00 -43.64 36.33
C VAL A 759 23.74 -44.89 36.81
N ASP A 760 25.06 -44.80 36.94
CA ASP A 760 25.89 -45.89 37.44
C ASP A 760 25.95 -45.92 38.98
N LEU A 761 26.67 -46.89 39.54
CA LEU A 761 26.77 -47.07 40.98
C LEU A 761 27.53 -45.89 41.65
N ALA A 762 28.54 -45.33 40.99
CA ALA A 762 29.34 -44.24 41.54
C ALA A 762 28.51 -42.95 41.62
N ASP A 763 27.73 -42.66 40.57
CA ASP A 763 26.79 -41.54 40.55
C ASP A 763 25.64 -41.73 41.54
N ALA A 764 25.15 -42.96 41.71
CA ALA A 764 24.16 -43.27 42.74
C ALA A 764 24.72 -43.05 44.16
N GLN A 765 25.97 -43.43 44.39
CA GLN A 765 26.68 -43.21 45.66
C GLN A 765 26.90 -41.73 45.93
N GLU A 766 27.30 -40.94 44.92
CA GLU A 766 27.52 -39.50 45.06
C GLU A 766 26.22 -38.77 45.46
N ARG A 767 25.04 -39.25 45.07
CA ARG A 767 23.75 -38.69 45.51
C ARG A 767 23.49 -38.93 47.00
N ILE A 768 23.89 -40.09 47.51
CA ILE A 768 23.80 -40.43 48.94
C ILE A 768 24.76 -39.54 49.73
N ASP A 769 25.99 -39.41 49.25
CA ASP A 769 27.02 -38.57 49.88
C ASP A 769 26.62 -37.08 49.85
N SER A 770 26.03 -36.62 48.74
CA SER A 770 25.49 -35.26 48.60
C SER A 770 24.33 -34.99 49.55
N LEU A 771 23.40 -35.93 49.72
CA LEU A 771 22.35 -35.86 50.73
C LEU A 771 22.95 -35.70 52.13
N SER A 772 23.95 -36.53 52.46
CA SER A 772 24.62 -36.48 53.77
C SER A 772 25.26 -35.12 54.05
N ARG A 773 25.80 -34.44 53.03
CA ARG A 773 26.41 -33.11 53.17
C ARG A 773 25.42 -31.94 53.19
N ARG A 774 24.29 -32.07 52.50
CA ARG A 774 23.33 -30.97 52.30
C ARG A 774 22.31 -30.82 53.43
N VAL A 775 22.01 -31.91 54.13
CA VAL A 775 21.07 -31.92 55.23
C VAL A 775 21.82 -31.62 56.53
N ASP A 776 21.32 -30.65 57.30
CA ASP A 776 21.82 -30.41 58.66
C ASP A 776 21.23 -31.46 59.60
N TRP A 777 21.92 -32.58 59.74
CA TRP A 777 21.49 -33.69 60.58
C TRP A 777 21.45 -33.33 62.06
N SER A 778 22.27 -32.36 62.50
CA SER A 778 22.32 -31.94 63.89
C SER A 778 21.03 -31.20 64.31
N ALA A 779 20.61 -30.22 63.50
CA ALA A 779 19.33 -29.52 63.69
C ALA A 779 18.13 -30.48 63.57
N LEU A 780 18.22 -31.45 62.66
CA LEU A 780 17.15 -32.43 62.41
C LEU A 780 16.95 -33.40 63.57
N VAL A 781 18.04 -33.83 64.22
CA VAL A 781 18.00 -34.70 65.41
C VAL A 781 17.40 -33.96 66.62
N GLU A 782 17.65 -32.66 66.77
CA GLU A 782 17.04 -31.81 67.82
C GLU A 782 15.53 -31.57 67.60
N GLU A 783 15.07 -31.46 66.35
CA GLU A 783 13.65 -31.20 66.01
C GLU A 783 12.73 -32.44 66.08
N LEU A 784 13.27 -33.64 66.32
CA LEU A 784 12.50 -34.88 66.41
C LEU A 784 12.08 -35.15 67.88
N PRO A 785 10.79 -34.99 68.24
CA PRO A 785 10.32 -35.20 69.61
C PRO A 785 10.58 -36.64 70.05
N GLU A 786 10.92 -36.82 71.33
CA GLU A 786 11.00 -38.13 71.98
C GLU A 786 9.68 -38.90 71.82
N ALA A 787 9.76 -40.22 71.61
CA ALA A 787 8.55 -41.02 71.57
C ALA A 787 7.81 -40.88 72.92
N PRO A 788 6.48 -40.67 72.92
CA PRO A 788 5.74 -40.70 74.17
C PRO A 788 5.93 -42.06 74.83
N ALA A 789 6.34 -42.06 76.09
CA ALA A 789 6.38 -43.27 76.91
C ALA A 789 5.02 -43.97 76.82
N LEU A 790 5.04 -45.28 76.55
CA LEU A 790 3.83 -46.11 76.50
C LEU A 790 3.10 -46.06 77.85
N THR A 791 2.16 -45.13 77.99
CA THR A 791 1.15 -45.15 79.04
C THR A 791 -0.17 -45.64 78.46
N ASP A 792 -0.54 -46.84 78.91
CA ASP A 792 -1.89 -47.43 79.00
C ASP A 792 -2.70 -47.67 77.70
N PRO A 793 -2.97 -48.93 77.31
CA PRO A 793 -3.80 -49.28 76.16
C PRO A 793 -5.29 -49.17 76.49
N SER A 794 -5.79 -47.97 76.80
CA SER A 794 -7.23 -47.68 76.78
C SER A 794 -7.50 -46.18 76.69
N GLY A 795 -7.43 -45.64 75.47
CA GLY A 795 -7.83 -44.28 75.17
C GLY A 795 -8.24 -44.17 73.70
N ARG A 796 -9.53 -44.38 73.44
CA ARG A 796 -10.19 -44.15 72.14
C ARG A 796 -9.90 -42.70 71.72
N MET A 797 -9.27 -42.50 70.57
CA MET A 797 -9.09 -41.17 69.98
C MET A 797 -9.81 -41.13 68.63
N ASP A 798 -10.66 -40.12 68.50
CA ASP A 798 -11.76 -40.01 67.56
C ASP A 798 -11.32 -39.92 66.09
N ARG A 799 -12.12 -40.58 65.24
CA ARG A 799 -12.17 -40.39 63.79
C ARG A 799 -13.08 -39.21 63.51
N ASP A 800 -12.53 -38.01 63.40
CA ASP A 800 -13.19 -36.87 62.76
C ASP A 800 -12.10 -35.87 62.35
N ASP A 801 -11.60 -36.02 61.11
CA ASP A 801 -11.09 -34.90 60.27
C ASP A 801 -10.54 -35.37 58.89
N ILE A 802 -11.10 -36.45 58.33
CA ILE A 802 -10.88 -36.81 56.92
C ILE A 802 -12.20 -37.35 56.38
N ASP A 803 -13.12 -36.44 56.02
CA ASP A 803 -14.10 -36.61 54.93
C ASP A 803 -15.08 -35.42 54.90
N ALA A 804 -14.69 -34.33 54.23
CA ALA A 804 -15.63 -33.29 53.81
C ALA A 804 -15.21 -32.71 52.45
N HIS A 805 -15.66 -33.40 51.39
CA HIS A 805 -16.40 -32.83 50.26
C HIS A 805 -16.15 -33.63 48.97
N ALA A 806 -16.93 -34.70 48.83
CA ALA A 806 -17.29 -35.30 47.55
C ALA A 806 -18.80 -35.19 47.32
N SER A 807 -19.15 -34.58 46.17
CA SER A 807 -20.40 -34.68 45.38
C SER A 807 -21.66 -33.94 45.88
N PRO A 808 -22.46 -33.37 44.95
CA PRO A 808 -23.47 -34.11 44.16
C PRO A 808 -23.40 -33.85 42.63
N THR A 809 -23.48 -34.84 41.74
CA THR A 809 -24.67 -35.40 41.04
C THR A 809 -25.56 -34.43 40.23
N ARG A 810 -25.46 -34.57 38.90
CA ARG A 810 -26.50 -34.71 37.83
C ARG A 810 -27.96 -34.29 38.11
N GLU A 811 -28.47 -33.38 37.25
CA GLU A 811 -29.79 -33.34 36.58
C GLU A 811 -29.68 -32.21 35.52
N ALA A 812 -29.68 -32.46 34.20
CA ALA A 812 -30.79 -32.78 33.30
C ALA A 812 -31.83 -31.66 33.10
N ALA A 813 -31.90 -31.22 31.84
CA ALA A 813 -33.07 -30.76 31.08
C ALA A 813 -33.42 -29.25 30.96
N SER A 814 -33.76 -28.96 29.70
CA SER A 814 -34.73 -28.00 29.17
C SER A 814 -34.36 -26.52 29.04
N THR A 815 -34.15 -26.14 27.78
CA THR A 815 -34.61 -24.90 27.13
C THR A 815 -36.07 -24.57 27.47
N PRO A 816 -36.44 -23.29 27.38
CA PRO A 816 -37.44 -22.95 26.37
C PRO A 816 -37.12 -21.69 25.57
N SER A 817 -37.40 -21.78 24.27
CA SER A 817 -37.66 -20.69 23.34
C SER A 817 -39.04 -20.08 23.60
N TRP A 818 -39.20 -18.77 23.46
CA TRP A 818 -40.42 -18.14 22.93
C TRP A 818 -40.11 -16.83 22.21
N LEU A 819 -40.89 -16.62 21.15
CA LEU A 819 -40.93 -15.54 20.18
C LEU A 819 -41.80 -14.35 20.67
N GLU A 820 -41.68 -13.25 19.90
CA GLU A 820 -42.70 -12.24 19.53
C GLU A 820 -42.93 -10.98 20.41
N ASP A 821 -42.60 -9.85 19.76
CA ASP A 821 -43.36 -8.61 19.52
C ASP A 821 -43.84 -7.66 20.63
N GLY A 822 -43.60 -6.36 20.41
CA GLY A 822 -44.50 -5.28 20.82
C GLY A 822 -43.86 -4.02 21.44
N GLU A 823 -43.65 -2.97 20.65
CA GLU A 823 -43.82 -1.56 21.07
C GLU A 823 -45.32 -1.25 21.33
N PRO A 824 -45.78 -0.07 21.86
CA PRO A 824 -45.08 1.16 22.27
C PRO A 824 -45.55 1.75 23.65
N ALA A 825 -44.97 2.92 24.01
CA ALA A 825 -45.58 4.10 24.69
C ALA A 825 -44.94 4.61 26.00
N THR A 826 -44.59 5.90 25.96
CA THR A 826 -44.35 6.89 27.04
C THR A 826 -45.63 7.17 27.86
N PRO A 827 -45.70 8.01 28.94
CA PRO A 827 -44.79 9.11 29.38
C PRO A 827 -44.60 9.31 30.91
N ALA A 828 -43.85 10.39 31.25
CA ALA A 828 -44.13 11.36 32.33
C ALA A 828 -43.10 11.53 33.49
N THR A 829 -42.44 12.70 33.45
CA THR A 829 -42.31 13.75 34.49
C THR A 829 -41.60 13.51 35.83
N GLY A 830 -40.72 14.48 36.17
CA GLY A 830 -40.31 14.88 37.53
C GLY A 830 -38.87 15.41 37.57
N VAL A 831 -38.57 16.68 37.26
CA VAL A 831 -38.67 17.91 38.08
C VAL A 831 -37.81 17.90 39.38
N ARG A 832 -36.88 18.90 39.43
CA ARG A 832 -36.18 19.52 40.58
C ARG A 832 -35.05 18.69 41.22
N ARG A 833 -33.91 19.23 41.66
CA ARG A 833 -33.57 20.60 42.14
C ARG A 833 -32.04 20.73 42.23
N ASP A 834 -31.51 21.87 41.83
CA ASP A 834 -30.23 22.45 42.29
C ASP A 834 -30.26 22.67 43.81
N PRO A 835 -29.13 22.59 44.54
CA PRO A 835 -28.47 23.86 44.91
C PRO A 835 -26.92 23.82 44.99
N ARG A 836 -26.31 24.85 44.39
CA ARG A 836 -25.36 25.84 44.97
C ARG A 836 -24.38 25.41 46.08
N GLY A 837 -23.11 25.80 45.89
CA GLY A 837 -22.20 26.21 46.98
C GLY A 837 -20.71 26.08 46.62
N ARG A 838 -20.08 27.03 45.93
CA ARG A 838 -19.24 28.16 46.43
C ARG A 838 -17.99 27.78 47.28
N ARG A 839 -16.83 28.23 46.73
CA ARG A 839 -15.61 28.83 47.35
C ARG A 839 -14.42 27.96 47.82
N GLY A 840 -13.23 28.45 47.45
CA GLY A 840 -11.91 28.28 48.09
C GLY A 840 -10.82 27.88 47.08
N THR A 841 -10.15 28.76 46.30
CA THR A 841 -9.02 29.70 46.58
C THR A 841 -7.83 29.18 47.42
N SER A 842 -6.69 28.96 46.76
CA SER A 842 -5.32 29.39 47.16
C SER A 842 -4.35 29.00 46.01
N SER A 843 -3.73 29.87 45.20
CA SER A 843 -2.72 30.93 45.41
C SER A 843 -1.29 30.44 45.70
N GLY A 844 -0.37 30.88 44.84
CA GLY A 844 1.10 30.77 44.91
C GLY A 844 1.65 30.63 43.48
N THR A 845 1.85 31.67 42.67
CA THR A 845 2.74 32.85 42.74
C THR A 845 4.23 32.52 42.78
N ALA A 846 4.87 32.57 41.62
CA ALA A 846 6.25 33.05 41.43
C ALA A 846 6.35 33.73 40.05
N THR A 847 6.72 35.01 40.05
CA THR A 847 6.84 35.92 38.89
C THR A 847 8.33 36.03 38.45
N PRO A 848 8.69 36.78 37.38
CA PRO A 848 9.69 36.36 36.40
C PRO A 848 10.92 37.29 36.40
N THR A 849 11.91 37.03 35.55
CA THR A 849 12.93 38.04 35.19
C THR A 849 13.54 37.70 33.81
N PRO A 850 14.04 38.70 33.05
CA PRO A 850 13.90 38.78 31.60
C PRO A 850 15.24 38.69 30.86
N ALA A 851 15.21 38.26 29.59
CA ALA A 851 16.36 38.38 28.69
C ALA A 851 16.14 39.55 27.72
N VAL A 852 17.02 40.54 27.82
CA VAL A 852 17.15 41.72 26.95
C VAL A 852 17.94 41.33 25.68
N PRO A 853 17.61 41.92 24.52
CA PRO A 853 18.27 41.63 23.23
C PRO A 853 19.51 42.50 23.02
N THR A 854 20.54 41.95 22.37
CA THR A 854 21.67 42.73 21.85
C THR A 854 21.99 42.30 20.43
N SER A 855 21.58 43.11 19.47
CA SER A 855 22.03 43.07 18.07
C SER A 855 23.24 44.01 17.88
N PRO A 856 24.29 43.62 17.15
CA PRO A 856 25.32 44.55 16.68
C PRO A 856 24.92 45.24 15.36
N PRO A 857 25.55 46.38 15.01
CA PRO A 857 25.19 47.20 13.85
C PRO A 857 25.65 46.59 12.51
N PRO A 858 25.07 47.00 11.36
CA PRO A 858 25.35 46.41 10.06
C PRO A 858 26.68 46.92 9.47
N GLU A 859 27.49 45.98 8.96
CA GLU A 859 28.63 46.23 8.06
C GLU A 859 28.17 46.47 6.61
N PRO A 860 28.94 47.22 5.79
CA PRO A 860 28.58 47.54 4.41
C PRO A 860 28.76 46.33 3.46
N PRO A 861 28.11 46.33 2.29
CA PRO A 861 28.07 45.16 1.41
C PRO A 861 29.42 44.87 0.75
N ASP A 862 29.92 43.65 0.92
CA ASP A 862 31.09 43.09 0.23
C ASP A 862 30.66 42.47 -1.11
N ASP A 863 31.16 43.05 -2.19
CA ASP A 863 30.76 42.81 -3.58
C ASP A 863 31.69 41.77 -4.24
N ARG A 864 31.74 40.56 -3.66
CA ARG A 864 32.50 39.43 -4.22
C ARG A 864 31.69 38.12 -4.20
N PRO A 865 31.70 37.31 -5.29
CA PRO A 865 30.98 36.05 -5.33
C PRO A 865 31.54 35.06 -4.30
N ARG A 866 30.67 34.54 -3.43
CA ARG A 866 31.01 33.44 -2.51
C ARG A 866 31.07 32.13 -3.30
N LEU A 867 32.18 31.40 -3.15
CA LEU A 867 32.37 30.05 -3.68
C LEU A 867 31.45 29.04 -2.95
N PRO A 868 30.93 28.00 -3.64
CA PRO A 868 30.04 26.99 -3.05
C PRO A 868 30.70 26.12 -1.97
N ASP A 869 29.92 25.78 -0.95
CA ASP A 869 30.34 25.12 0.30
C ASP A 869 30.79 23.64 0.19
N PHE A 870 30.85 23.04 -1.00
CA PHE A 870 31.30 21.64 -1.16
C PHE A 870 32.81 21.48 -1.41
N LEU A 871 33.59 22.56 -1.30
CA LEU A 871 35.07 22.58 -1.42
C LEU A 871 35.78 22.86 -0.09
N ARG A 872 35.16 22.54 1.05
CA ARG A 872 35.82 22.57 2.36
C ARG A 872 36.15 21.15 2.81
N ASP A 873 37.42 20.79 2.67
CA ASP A 873 38.01 19.57 3.23
C ASP A 873 38.39 19.74 4.72
N GLU A 874 38.48 18.58 5.38
CA GLU A 874 39.11 18.24 6.68
C GLU A 874 38.27 18.41 7.96
N ASP A 875 37.67 17.32 8.47
CA ASP A 875 38.29 16.33 9.40
C ASP A 875 37.26 15.27 9.88
#